data_AF-A0A933NM90-F1
#
_entry.id   AF-A0A933NM90-F1
#
_cell.length_a   1.000
_cell.length_b   1.000
_cell.length_c   1.000
_cell.angle_alpha   90.00
_cell.angle_beta   90.00
_cell.angle_gamma   90.00
#
_symmetry.space_group_name_H-M   'P 1'
#
loop_
_entity.id
_entity.type
_entity.pdbx_description
1 polymer ?
#
loop_
_entity_poly.entity_id
_entity_poly.type
_entity_poly.pdbx_seq_one_letter_code
_entity_poly.pdbx_strand_id
1 'polypeptide(L)'
;MARLPILLVACPPWRTECANLALAYLSAALRANGIDTWVGDFNILLHNRIEEPLRKYWELTSSTFWARPEVFKGSFSDETKTFVSGFVDELIERDGDMIGFSTQSANCMFTLELVRMLRERGCAKTIVLGGPSVRLQTPGDPRTVGLTGFKPEGLDESSAVRELRPFLDLVDVFVEGEGELTLLELARRHRDGAGLEGTAGAVVWNRGRPESYVPRPPVSDLDVLPSPTFEEFDLGAYGKRMLPFLTSRGCVRKCAMCYERILWPGFRHRGISAILAEMRSHIERWGINQFSCNDLLLNGNLIFLGQLCDAIAQAGLDLTWWGNAVVHRLMDRPLFERLKAGRVGALVYGIESGSQKILRKMRKGYIVEDADQVLRLGADAGIKNVINLMVGFPGESEEDHRATLDFVKRNRDCIHHVGVLAMTMIYPHSPLSEQWEYYGVDPKSLEQFNPYSVNVDWRDMSGMDAATRQERFWEIFRLLRGAGIGVTGVEDEEELTGEVVEELLVKLESPTAWVREDAIVRLARVRDAALADRMAAALGDASFLVAGQALLNLSRLAPDRAWREAEPLIRRGVSYVEYAAALALASRRDGRTMDLLEDRLSREKFERHSSEMQHALAWHREVFARLEAFQAAVDDGDGAAVESLLAHPVEWVIGRGIAWLREHRPEALAPQASGLALAARHESASVRLEAWKALADSKAPVEASTLLRGRTDDCARVRAEAEVLALTRGEPDALPPAQRWPEERFHPPTPDGARHSLEFLRLYAVRAAARLPRPPARTLFICRALVEGSDDVRRTAFETLEVWKDWRYVEEALDAFRSQDPTLRRLAIRYFGSAADPSYEERVLPMLHDRDLFAAQEATASLARLRSAYLARYVPDLLEEKALPDLPDFVREPIERCIRSREAVLATVRASPTAELLVDTWKQCDALDRVFLLELLATPQAAAAQPALELGLTDSHPEVRLQTLKVIELLSEPDLTASVRKLLEDPSHDCRAWACRYLTRRACAAARPSFLTLLHDPDPYVREWAARGLGRIANPVDVQVLADLLQDATYSSLPAELRADLEPLYQAARQGARGQQTPAMAPSS
;
A
#
# COMPACT_ATOMS: atom_id res chain seq x y z
N MET A 1 17.50 -49.12 14.47
CA MET A 1 17.90 -48.44 13.22
C MET A 1 17.20 -47.10 13.21
N ALA A 2 17.90 -46.00 13.49
CA ALA A 2 17.25 -44.70 13.65
C ALA A 2 16.96 -44.10 12.26
N ARG A 3 15.79 -44.43 11.69
CA ARG A 3 15.13 -43.62 10.67
C ARG A 3 14.62 -42.35 11.34
N LEU A 4 14.85 -41.17 10.77
CA LEU A 4 13.82 -40.22 10.30
C LEU A 4 14.50 -39.07 9.50
N PRO A 5 14.69 -39.19 8.17
CA PRO A 5 15.37 -38.18 7.34
C PRO A 5 14.41 -37.06 6.88
N ILE A 6 14.70 -35.82 7.27
CA ILE A 6 13.85 -34.66 6.92
C ILE A 6 14.15 -34.21 5.48
N LEU A 7 13.10 -34.10 4.65
CA LEU A 7 13.21 -33.60 3.28
C LEU A 7 13.00 -32.09 3.26
N LEU A 8 14.04 -31.30 2.97
CA LEU A 8 13.98 -29.85 2.87
C LEU A 8 13.85 -29.43 1.41
N VAL A 9 12.78 -28.70 1.08
CA VAL A 9 12.43 -28.37 -0.32
C VAL A 9 12.26 -26.87 -0.51
N ALA A 10 12.85 -26.35 -1.59
CA ALA A 10 12.60 -24.99 -2.07
C ALA A 10 11.99 -25.06 -3.47
N CYS A 11 10.78 -24.54 -3.60
CA CYS A 11 10.06 -24.45 -4.87
C CYS A 11 10.37 -23.14 -5.60
N PRO A 12 10.18 -23.10 -6.94
CA PRO A 12 10.36 -21.90 -7.73
C PRO A 12 9.26 -20.85 -7.53
N PRO A 13 9.58 -19.56 -7.76
CA PRO A 13 10.87 -19.05 -8.24
C PRO A 13 11.77 -18.58 -7.08
N TRP A 14 13.06 -18.76 -7.26
CA TRP A 14 14.13 -18.11 -6.51
C TRP A 14 15.37 -17.98 -7.39
N ARG A 15 16.31 -17.12 -6.97
CA ARG A 15 17.60 -16.89 -7.62
C ARG A 15 18.28 -18.21 -8.03
N THR A 16 18.86 -18.25 -9.24
CA THR A 16 19.52 -19.44 -9.82
C THR A 16 21.03 -19.33 -9.84
N GLU A 17 21.58 -18.19 -9.41
CA GLU A 17 23.01 -17.92 -9.42
C GLU A 17 23.76 -18.64 -8.31
N CYS A 18 23.10 -19.01 -7.21
CA CYS A 18 23.72 -19.72 -6.09
C CYS A 18 22.70 -20.52 -5.28
N ALA A 19 23.20 -21.47 -4.49
CA ALA A 19 22.41 -22.34 -3.62
C ALA A 19 21.48 -21.59 -2.64
N ASN A 20 20.37 -22.21 -2.26
CA ASN A 20 19.44 -21.63 -1.28
C ASN A 20 20.04 -21.63 0.13
N LEU A 21 20.42 -20.44 0.63
CA LEU A 21 21.06 -20.27 1.94
C LEU A 21 20.17 -20.70 3.11
N ALA A 22 18.86 -20.48 3.02
CA ALA A 22 17.92 -20.84 4.08
C ALA A 22 17.89 -22.37 4.27
N LEU A 23 17.77 -23.13 3.18
CA LEU A 23 17.84 -24.59 3.26
C LEU A 23 19.19 -25.08 3.80
N ALA A 24 20.28 -24.42 3.44
CA ALA A 24 21.62 -24.78 3.91
C ALA A 24 21.77 -24.60 5.43
N TYR A 25 21.22 -23.52 6.01
CA TYR A 25 21.20 -23.33 7.48
C TYR A 25 20.28 -24.31 8.18
N LEU A 26 19.09 -24.59 7.64
CA LEU A 26 18.17 -25.57 8.20
C LEU A 26 18.79 -26.98 8.22
N SER A 27 19.40 -27.39 7.11
CA SER A 27 20.14 -28.66 7.03
C SER A 27 21.29 -28.70 8.04
N ALA A 28 22.14 -27.67 8.07
CA ALA A 28 23.28 -27.63 8.99
C ALA A 28 22.83 -27.75 10.45
N ALA A 29 21.77 -27.02 10.85
CA ALA A 29 21.22 -27.07 12.19
C ALA A 29 20.74 -28.47 12.60
N LEU A 30 20.08 -29.19 11.68
CA LEU A 30 19.61 -30.55 11.91
C LEU A 30 20.79 -31.56 11.96
N ARG A 31 21.69 -31.51 10.98
CA ARG A 31 22.83 -32.43 10.85
C ARG A 31 23.82 -32.30 11.99
N ALA A 32 24.10 -31.08 12.45
CA ALA A 32 24.94 -30.84 13.63
C ALA A 32 24.37 -31.47 14.91
N ASN A 33 23.07 -31.80 14.92
CA ASN A 33 22.36 -32.42 16.03
C ASN A 33 22.00 -33.89 15.76
N GLY A 34 22.66 -34.54 14.79
CA GLY A 34 22.50 -35.96 14.49
C GLY A 34 21.18 -36.31 13.79
N ILE A 35 20.54 -35.34 13.13
CA ILE A 35 19.35 -35.57 12.30
C ILE A 35 19.77 -35.41 10.84
N ASP A 36 19.77 -36.51 10.11
CA ASP A 36 20.05 -36.48 8.68
C ASP A 36 18.94 -35.78 7.90
N THR A 37 19.35 -35.12 6.82
CA THR A 37 18.48 -34.36 5.94
C THR A 37 18.73 -34.76 4.50
N TRP A 38 17.78 -34.41 3.65
CA TRP A 38 18.01 -34.26 2.22
C TRP A 38 17.51 -32.90 1.76
N VAL A 39 18.28 -32.24 0.90
CA VAL A 39 17.89 -30.98 0.28
C VAL A 39 17.46 -31.20 -1.18
N GLY A 40 16.21 -30.87 -1.48
CA GLY A 40 15.65 -30.79 -2.82
C GLY A 40 15.45 -29.33 -3.23
N ASP A 41 16.47 -28.71 -3.84
CA ASP A 41 16.35 -27.39 -4.45
C ASP A 41 15.60 -27.51 -5.80
N PHE A 42 14.28 -27.73 -5.71
CA PHE A 42 13.43 -27.95 -6.89
C PHE A 42 13.40 -26.72 -7.82
N ASN A 43 13.67 -25.54 -7.27
CA ASN A 43 13.84 -24.32 -8.04
C ASN A 43 14.92 -24.46 -9.13
N ILE A 44 16.13 -24.90 -8.78
CA ILE A 44 17.21 -25.05 -9.79
C ILE A 44 17.01 -26.28 -10.68
N LEU A 45 16.45 -27.37 -10.13
CA LEU A 45 16.14 -28.57 -10.90
C LEU A 45 15.13 -28.27 -12.02
N LEU A 46 14.05 -27.55 -11.70
CA LEU A 46 13.05 -27.18 -12.70
C LEU A 46 13.61 -26.17 -13.70
N HIS A 47 14.36 -25.15 -13.24
CA HIS A 47 14.97 -24.15 -14.12
C HIS A 47 15.87 -24.79 -15.20
N ASN A 48 16.70 -25.76 -14.81
CA ASN A 48 17.61 -26.41 -15.75
C ASN A 48 16.90 -27.36 -16.73
N ARG A 49 15.69 -27.80 -16.38
CA ARG A 49 14.85 -28.67 -17.23
C ARG A 49 13.90 -27.91 -18.13
N ILE A 50 13.53 -26.69 -17.76
CA ILE A 50 12.51 -25.90 -18.48
C ILE A 50 13.05 -25.37 -19.82
N GLU A 51 12.17 -25.28 -20.80
CA GLU A 51 12.45 -24.79 -22.16
C GLU A 51 12.86 -23.31 -22.14
N GLU A 52 13.77 -22.94 -23.05
CA GLU A 52 14.46 -21.63 -23.08
C GLU A 52 13.56 -20.39 -22.98
N PRO A 53 12.35 -20.30 -23.56
CA PRO A 53 11.61 -19.06 -23.43
C PRO A 53 10.82 -18.95 -22.10
N LEU A 54 10.71 -20.04 -21.32
CA LEU A 54 10.07 -20.02 -19.99
C LEU A 54 11.05 -19.67 -18.86
N ARG A 55 12.37 -19.72 -19.11
CA ARG A 55 13.39 -19.39 -18.09
C ARG A 55 13.29 -17.95 -17.58
N LYS A 56 12.84 -17.02 -18.43
CA LYS A 56 12.58 -15.62 -18.04
C LYS A 56 11.60 -15.47 -16.86
N TYR A 57 10.79 -16.50 -16.58
CA TYR A 57 9.89 -16.46 -15.42
C TYR A 57 10.61 -16.57 -14.08
N TRP A 58 11.90 -16.93 -14.05
CA TRP A 58 12.72 -16.87 -12.83
C TRP A 58 13.18 -15.45 -12.47
N GLU A 59 12.97 -14.49 -13.36
CA GLU A 59 13.26 -13.09 -13.07
C GLU A 59 12.29 -12.53 -12.04
N LEU A 60 12.77 -11.61 -11.20
CA LEU A 60 11.98 -11.02 -10.12
C LEU A 60 10.72 -10.29 -10.64
N THR A 61 10.81 -9.70 -11.82
CA THR A 61 9.73 -9.02 -12.55
C THR A 61 8.58 -9.95 -12.92
N SER A 62 8.86 -11.26 -12.99
CA SER A 62 7.92 -12.32 -13.35
C SER A 62 7.26 -13.00 -12.15
N SER A 63 7.44 -12.50 -10.92
CA SER A 63 6.92 -13.16 -9.71
C SER A 63 5.39 -13.37 -9.72
N THR A 64 4.65 -12.53 -10.43
CA THR A 64 3.18 -12.66 -10.59
C THR A 64 2.75 -13.86 -11.45
N PHE A 65 3.65 -14.41 -12.27
CA PHE A 65 3.43 -15.67 -12.98
C PHE A 65 3.25 -16.81 -11.98
N TRP A 66 4.14 -16.91 -11.00
CA TRP A 66 4.16 -18.00 -10.01
C TRP A 66 3.06 -17.91 -8.95
N ALA A 67 2.43 -16.75 -8.86
CA ALA A 67 1.32 -16.46 -7.96
C ALA A 67 -0.03 -17.03 -8.41
N ARG A 68 -0.14 -17.59 -9.64
CA ARG A 68 -1.43 -18.01 -10.20
C ARG A 68 -1.54 -19.54 -10.25
N PRO A 69 -2.58 -20.16 -9.66
CA PRO A 69 -2.80 -21.61 -9.71
C PRO A 69 -2.91 -22.19 -11.13
N GLU A 70 -3.36 -21.38 -12.10
CA GLU A 70 -3.63 -21.81 -13.48
C GLU A 70 -2.35 -22.01 -14.29
N VAL A 71 -1.23 -21.40 -13.89
CA VAL A 71 0.06 -21.55 -14.58
C VAL A 71 0.47 -23.00 -14.70
N PHE A 72 0.29 -23.77 -13.64
CA PHE A 72 0.62 -25.18 -13.66
C PHE A 72 -0.23 -25.97 -14.68
N LYS A 73 -1.51 -25.61 -14.83
CA LYS A 73 -2.46 -26.31 -15.71
C LYS A 73 -2.27 -25.94 -17.18
N GLY A 74 -2.06 -24.66 -17.48
CA GLY A 74 -2.06 -24.14 -18.86
C GLY A 74 -0.69 -23.82 -19.47
N SER A 75 0.32 -23.48 -18.66
CA SER A 75 1.56 -22.88 -19.16
C SER A 75 2.72 -23.85 -19.35
N PHE A 76 2.71 -25.00 -18.66
CA PHE A 76 3.78 -26.00 -18.78
C PHE A 76 3.46 -27.09 -19.82
N SER A 77 4.50 -27.50 -20.56
CA SER A 77 4.46 -28.66 -21.47
C SER A 77 4.19 -29.96 -20.72
N ASP A 78 3.66 -30.98 -21.41
CA ASP A 78 3.39 -32.28 -20.80
C ASP A 78 4.66 -32.95 -20.26
N GLU A 79 5.82 -32.71 -20.90
CA GLU A 79 7.12 -33.14 -20.40
C GLU A 79 7.47 -32.47 -19.07
N THR A 80 7.27 -31.15 -18.98
CA THR A 80 7.51 -30.39 -17.73
C THR A 80 6.58 -30.86 -16.62
N LYS A 81 5.28 -31.05 -16.91
CA LYS A 81 4.31 -31.59 -15.94
C LYS A 81 4.67 -32.99 -15.48
N THR A 82 5.16 -33.83 -16.40
CA THR A 82 5.66 -35.18 -16.09
C THR A 82 6.88 -35.11 -15.17
N PHE A 83 7.79 -34.16 -15.38
CA PHE A 83 8.93 -33.93 -14.51
C PHE A 83 8.51 -33.49 -13.10
N VAL A 84 7.59 -32.52 -12.97
CA VAL A 84 7.04 -32.13 -11.66
C VAL A 84 6.34 -33.31 -10.97
N SER A 85 5.55 -34.07 -11.72
CA SER A 85 4.92 -35.30 -11.24
C SER A 85 5.94 -36.29 -10.72
N GLY A 86 7.03 -36.54 -11.45
CA GLY A 86 8.09 -37.45 -11.03
C GLY A 86 8.80 -36.97 -9.77
N PHE A 87 8.98 -35.66 -9.58
CA PHE A 87 9.54 -35.11 -8.34
C PHE A 87 8.60 -35.33 -7.14
N VAL A 88 7.29 -35.21 -7.34
CA VAL A 88 6.30 -35.56 -6.29
C VAL A 88 6.39 -37.04 -5.92
N ASP A 89 6.52 -37.93 -6.90
CA ASP A 89 6.71 -39.36 -6.63
C ASP A 89 8.02 -39.62 -5.86
N GLU A 90 9.11 -38.96 -6.25
CA GLU A 90 10.39 -39.05 -5.53
C GLU A 90 10.25 -38.63 -4.06
N LEU A 91 9.55 -37.53 -3.79
CA LEU A 91 9.28 -37.07 -2.42
C LEU A 91 8.45 -38.08 -1.61
N ILE A 92 7.56 -38.84 -2.26
CA ILE A 92 6.73 -39.88 -1.61
C ILE A 92 7.54 -41.16 -1.37
N GLU A 93 8.40 -41.55 -2.31
CA GLU A 93 9.19 -42.78 -2.22
C GLU A 93 10.42 -42.65 -1.34
N ARG A 94 11.00 -41.45 -1.25
CA ARG A 94 12.14 -41.18 -0.36
C ARG A 94 11.80 -41.54 1.08
N ASP A 95 12.76 -42.18 1.74
CA ASP A 95 12.73 -42.36 3.19
C ASP A 95 12.66 -40.95 3.82
N GLY A 96 11.86 -40.80 4.87
CA GLY A 96 11.60 -39.52 5.51
C GLY A 96 10.20 -39.41 6.07
N ASP A 97 10.07 -38.79 7.23
CA ASP A 97 8.77 -38.69 7.91
C ASP A 97 8.22 -37.27 7.87
N MET A 98 9.07 -36.30 7.51
CA MET A 98 8.70 -34.89 7.38
C MET A 98 9.23 -34.30 6.08
N ILE A 99 8.42 -33.44 5.44
CA ILE A 99 8.81 -32.58 4.32
C ILE A 99 8.67 -31.12 4.75
N GLY A 100 9.78 -30.41 4.83
CA GLY A 100 9.85 -28.99 5.15
C GLY A 100 9.99 -28.13 3.90
N PHE A 101 9.01 -27.28 3.64
CA PHE A 101 9.03 -26.32 2.54
C PHE A 101 9.39 -24.92 3.04
N SER A 102 10.32 -24.26 2.34
CA SER A 102 10.64 -22.84 2.56
C SER A 102 9.91 -21.97 1.54
N THR A 103 8.96 -21.15 2.00
CA THR A 103 8.11 -20.32 1.16
C THR A 103 8.33 -18.83 1.30
N GLN A 104 8.16 -18.15 0.18
CA GLN A 104 8.09 -16.70 0.00
C GLN A 104 6.89 -16.37 -0.89
N SER A 105 6.55 -15.08 -1.00
CA SER A 105 5.31 -14.68 -1.68
C SER A 105 5.23 -15.18 -3.12
N ALA A 106 6.38 -15.21 -3.81
CA ALA A 106 6.48 -15.66 -5.18
C ALA A 106 6.31 -17.17 -5.37
N ASN A 107 6.75 -18.03 -4.43
CA ASN A 107 6.72 -19.49 -4.61
C ASN A 107 5.62 -20.19 -3.81
N CYS A 108 4.89 -19.46 -2.96
CA CYS A 108 3.91 -20.02 -2.03
C CYS A 108 2.82 -20.83 -2.76
N MET A 109 2.25 -20.28 -3.84
CA MET A 109 1.17 -20.95 -4.57
C MET A 109 1.64 -22.21 -5.28
N PHE A 110 2.80 -22.17 -5.92
CA PHE A 110 3.39 -23.35 -6.53
C PHE A 110 3.69 -24.43 -5.48
N THR A 111 4.17 -24.03 -4.31
CA THR A 111 4.44 -24.95 -3.19
C THR A 111 3.16 -25.64 -2.73
N LEU A 112 2.07 -24.88 -2.54
CA LEU A 112 0.78 -25.44 -2.13
C LEU A 112 0.19 -26.39 -3.18
N GLU A 113 0.39 -26.12 -4.47
CA GLU A 113 0.00 -27.03 -5.54
C GLU A 113 0.80 -28.35 -5.48
N LEU A 114 2.10 -28.28 -5.19
CA LEU A 114 2.92 -29.47 -4.96
C LEU A 114 2.44 -30.27 -3.73
N VAL A 115 2.08 -29.57 -2.64
CA VAL A 115 1.48 -30.18 -1.44
C VAL A 115 0.15 -30.84 -1.75
N ARG A 116 -0.70 -30.24 -2.59
CA ARG A 116 -1.93 -30.86 -3.08
C ARG A 116 -1.66 -32.16 -3.81
N MET A 117 -0.72 -32.16 -4.75
CA MET A 117 -0.32 -33.38 -5.47
C MET A 117 0.21 -34.47 -4.54
N LEU A 118 1.01 -34.11 -3.52
CA LEU A 118 1.48 -35.05 -2.50
C LEU A 118 0.30 -35.70 -1.76
N ARG A 119 -0.68 -34.92 -1.31
CA ARG A 119 -1.84 -35.44 -0.58
C ARG A 119 -2.77 -36.29 -1.44
N GLU A 120 -3.00 -35.89 -2.69
CA GLU A 120 -3.82 -36.68 -3.63
C GLU A 120 -3.22 -38.04 -3.95
N ARG A 121 -1.89 -38.17 -3.90
CA ARG A 121 -1.18 -39.44 -4.05
C ARG A 121 -1.02 -40.23 -2.75
N GLY A 122 -1.69 -39.79 -1.67
CA GLY A 122 -1.71 -40.50 -0.40
C GLY A 122 -0.42 -40.34 0.43
N CYS A 123 0.35 -39.26 0.24
CA CYS A 123 1.52 -38.99 1.07
C CYS A 123 1.13 -38.84 2.55
N ALA A 124 1.66 -39.73 3.40
CA ALA A 124 1.42 -39.76 4.84
C ALA A 124 2.47 -38.99 5.66
N LYS A 125 3.49 -38.43 5.02
CA LYS A 125 4.56 -37.65 5.68
C LYS A 125 4.00 -36.37 6.27
N THR A 126 4.59 -35.90 7.38
CA THR A 126 4.26 -34.61 7.99
C THR A 126 4.74 -33.47 7.09
N ILE A 127 3.84 -32.60 6.66
CA ILE A 127 4.15 -31.45 5.82
C ILE A 127 4.31 -30.21 6.70
N VAL A 128 5.52 -29.66 6.69
CA VAL A 128 5.89 -28.45 7.41
C VAL A 128 6.07 -27.31 6.41
N LEU A 129 5.38 -26.20 6.61
CA LEU A 129 5.50 -24.99 5.79
C LEU A 129 6.11 -23.88 6.63
N GLY A 130 7.23 -23.29 6.19
CA GLY A 130 7.87 -22.18 6.87
C GLY A 130 8.45 -21.17 5.89
N GLY A 131 9.15 -20.16 6.40
CA GLY A 131 9.76 -19.11 5.59
C GLY A 131 9.03 -17.77 5.67
N PRO A 132 9.52 -16.73 4.96
CA PRO A 132 9.00 -15.36 5.00
C PRO A 132 7.48 -15.19 4.81
N SER A 133 6.82 -16.12 4.12
CA SER A 133 5.38 -16.04 3.86
C SER A 133 4.48 -16.60 4.96
N VAL A 134 5.04 -17.29 5.95
CA VAL A 134 4.27 -17.91 7.05
C VAL A 134 4.28 -16.98 8.26
N ARG A 135 3.10 -16.46 8.60
CA ARG A 135 2.91 -15.48 9.67
C ARG A 135 1.58 -15.66 10.40
N LEU A 136 1.53 -15.28 11.66
CA LEU A 136 0.26 -15.05 12.35
C LEU A 136 -0.24 -13.63 12.06
N GLN A 137 -1.47 -13.49 11.57
CA GLN A 137 -2.07 -12.17 11.31
C GLN A 137 -2.36 -11.42 12.62
N THR A 138 -2.64 -12.14 13.71
CA THR A 138 -2.78 -11.58 15.06
C THR A 138 -1.71 -12.19 15.96
N PRO A 139 -0.83 -11.37 16.57
CA PRO A 139 0.20 -11.87 17.47
C PRO A 139 -0.40 -12.73 18.59
N GLY A 140 0.02 -13.99 18.68
CA GLY A 140 -0.45 -14.91 19.71
C GLY A 140 -1.78 -15.62 19.42
N ASP A 141 -2.47 -15.34 18.31
CA ASP A 141 -3.68 -16.10 17.92
C ASP A 141 -3.35 -17.13 16.82
N PRO A 142 -3.27 -18.42 17.16
CA PRO A 142 -2.97 -19.49 16.20
C PRO A 142 -4.04 -19.63 15.11
N ARG A 143 -5.25 -19.10 15.30
CA ARG A 143 -6.35 -19.10 14.31
C ARG A 143 -6.13 -18.18 13.14
N THR A 144 -5.07 -17.39 13.22
CA THR A 144 -4.77 -16.33 12.25
C THR A 144 -3.54 -16.64 11.41
N VAL A 145 -3.09 -17.90 11.32
CA VAL A 145 -2.04 -18.28 10.36
C VAL A 145 -2.47 -17.82 8.96
N GLY A 146 -1.74 -16.83 8.44
CA GLY A 146 -1.89 -16.29 7.11
C GLY A 146 -0.73 -16.77 6.25
N LEU A 147 -1.06 -17.27 5.06
CA LEU A 147 -0.12 -17.30 3.96
C LEU A 147 -0.24 -15.98 3.22
N THR A 148 0.90 -15.32 3.02
CA THR A 148 0.98 -14.02 2.35
C THR A 148 0.11 -12.91 2.99
N GLY A 149 0.15 -12.83 4.33
CA GLY A 149 0.31 -11.57 5.07
C GLY A 149 -0.69 -10.41 4.92
N PHE A 150 -1.91 -10.55 4.41
CA PHE A 150 -2.85 -9.41 4.40
C PHE A 150 -4.13 -9.66 5.17
N LYS A 151 -4.28 -8.96 6.31
CA LYS A 151 -5.56 -8.62 6.93
C LYS A 151 -5.42 -7.26 7.61
N PRO A 152 -5.83 -6.15 6.98
CA PRO A 152 -6.00 -4.89 7.68
C PRO A 152 -7.04 -5.08 8.77
N GLU A 153 -6.81 -4.48 9.94
CA GLU A 153 -7.82 -4.46 11.00
C GLU A 153 -9.12 -3.83 10.46
N GLY A 154 -10.24 -4.53 10.60
CA GLY A 154 -11.55 -4.06 10.15
C GLY A 154 -12.00 -4.53 8.76
N LEU A 155 -11.20 -5.32 8.02
CA LEU A 155 -11.64 -5.98 6.79
C LEU A 155 -11.91 -7.48 7.03
N ASP A 156 -13.07 -7.95 6.57
CA ASP A 156 -13.48 -9.36 6.66
C ASP A 156 -12.51 -10.24 5.85
N GLU A 157 -12.42 -11.54 6.13
CA GLU A 157 -11.50 -12.46 5.42
C GLU A 157 -11.58 -12.21 3.91
N SER A 158 -10.47 -11.71 3.33
CA SER A 158 -10.39 -11.49 1.89
C SER A 158 -10.74 -12.79 1.16
N SER A 159 -11.37 -12.70 -0.01
CA SER A 159 -11.71 -13.87 -0.84
C SER A 159 -10.53 -14.84 -1.02
N ALA A 160 -9.32 -14.28 -1.07
CA ALA A 160 -8.07 -15.00 -1.10
C ALA A 160 -7.84 -15.93 0.12
N VAL A 161 -8.07 -15.49 1.37
CA VAL A 161 -7.92 -16.37 2.55
C VAL A 161 -8.90 -17.54 2.50
N ARG A 162 -10.12 -17.32 1.97
CA ARG A 162 -11.11 -18.39 1.77
C ARG A 162 -10.69 -19.37 0.68
N GLU A 163 -10.10 -18.88 -0.41
CA GLU A 163 -9.55 -19.70 -1.50
C GLU A 163 -8.33 -20.53 -1.08
N LEU A 164 -7.53 -20.06 -0.12
CA LEU A 164 -6.39 -20.83 0.43
C LEU A 164 -6.79 -21.84 1.47
N ARG A 165 -7.93 -21.67 2.14
CA ARG A 165 -8.32 -22.54 3.26
C ARG A 165 -8.26 -24.04 2.90
N PRO A 166 -8.71 -24.48 1.71
CA PRO A 166 -8.55 -25.87 1.29
C PRO A 166 -7.09 -26.32 1.19
N PHE A 167 -6.16 -25.43 0.81
CA PHE A 167 -4.73 -25.71 0.74
C PHE A 167 -4.07 -25.70 2.12
N LEU A 168 -4.50 -24.82 3.02
CA LEU A 168 -4.00 -24.78 4.40
C LEU A 168 -4.28 -26.08 5.15
N ASP A 169 -5.45 -26.69 4.90
CA ASP A 169 -5.83 -27.97 5.51
C ASP A 169 -5.02 -29.17 4.98
N LEU A 170 -4.14 -28.97 3.99
CA LEU A 170 -3.22 -29.99 3.48
C LEU A 170 -1.85 -29.97 4.19
N VAL A 171 -1.56 -28.89 4.92
CA VAL A 171 -0.34 -28.67 5.69
C VAL A 171 -0.57 -29.06 7.15
N ASP A 172 0.40 -29.74 7.77
CA ASP A 172 0.26 -30.21 9.15
C ASP A 172 0.86 -29.23 10.16
N VAL A 173 1.95 -28.54 9.80
CA VAL A 173 2.67 -27.63 10.70
C VAL A 173 3.10 -26.36 9.96
N PHE A 174 2.83 -25.21 10.56
CA PHE A 174 3.32 -23.91 10.09
C PHE A 174 4.42 -23.41 11.02
N VAL A 175 5.55 -22.97 10.47
CA VAL A 175 6.69 -22.43 11.23
C VAL A 175 6.84 -20.94 10.95
N GLU A 176 6.74 -20.12 11.99
CA GLU A 176 6.91 -18.67 11.94
C GLU A 176 8.30 -18.26 12.45
N GLY A 177 8.92 -17.30 11.77
CA GLY A 177 10.20 -16.71 12.17
C GLY A 177 11.42 -17.54 11.80
N GLU A 178 12.41 -17.61 12.69
CA GLU A 178 13.68 -18.30 12.46
C GLU A 178 13.51 -19.83 12.65
N GLY A 179 13.56 -20.57 11.54
CA GLY A 179 13.14 -21.97 11.51
C GLY A 179 14.15 -22.98 12.07
N GLU A 180 15.43 -22.62 12.26
CA GLU A 180 16.48 -23.59 12.59
C GLU A 180 16.22 -24.32 13.92
N LEU A 181 15.95 -23.57 14.98
CA LEU A 181 15.69 -24.15 16.31
C LEU A 181 14.30 -24.78 16.40
N THR A 182 13.30 -24.17 15.74
CA THR A 182 11.93 -24.69 15.72
C THR A 182 11.87 -26.04 15.02
N LEU A 183 12.49 -26.16 13.83
CA LEU A 183 12.50 -27.40 13.07
C LEU A 183 13.31 -28.49 13.78
N LEU A 184 14.42 -28.12 14.43
CA LEU A 184 15.17 -29.05 15.29
C LEU A 184 14.32 -29.60 16.44
N GLU A 185 13.51 -28.76 17.09
CA GLU A 185 12.61 -29.21 18.15
C GLU A 185 11.49 -30.13 17.61
N LEU A 186 10.88 -29.76 16.47
CA LEU A 186 9.88 -30.59 15.79
C LEU A 186 10.46 -31.97 15.45
N ALA A 187 11.66 -32.00 14.86
CA ALA A 187 12.35 -33.23 14.49
C ALA A 187 12.61 -34.15 15.69
N ARG A 188 13.06 -33.58 16.82
CA ARG A 188 13.30 -34.33 18.06
C ARG A 188 12.01 -34.89 18.64
N ARG A 189 10.97 -34.07 18.76
CA ARG A 189 9.67 -34.50 19.27
C ARG A 189 9.08 -35.63 18.41
N HIS A 190 9.13 -35.47 17.09
CA HIS A 190 8.65 -36.47 16.15
C HIS A 190 9.41 -37.80 16.29
N ARG A 191 10.75 -37.75 16.32
CA ARG A 191 11.61 -38.92 16.55
C ARG A 191 11.32 -39.63 17.87
N ASP A 192 11.07 -38.86 18.93
CA ASP A 192 10.85 -39.39 20.27
C ASP A 192 9.38 -39.85 20.48
N GLY A 193 8.54 -39.80 19.43
CA GLY A 193 7.12 -40.15 19.48
C GLY A 193 6.27 -39.19 20.32
N ALA A 194 6.78 -38.00 20.61
CA ALA A 194 6.09 -36.95 21.32
C ALA A 194 5.19 -36.13 20.37
N GLY A 195 4.13 -35.56 20.92
CA GLY A 195 3.28 -34.60 20.21
C GLY A 195 4.06 -33.38 19.71
N LEU A 196 3.68 -32.88 18.53
CA LEU A 196 4.28 -31.68 17.92
C LEU A 196 3.71 -30.39 18.55
N GLU A 197 2.61 -30.51 19.27
CA GLU A 197 1.84 -29.44 19.91
C GLU A 197 2.68 -28.69 20.96
N GLY A 198 2.57 -27.37 21.01
CA GLY A 198 3.33 -26.53 21.95
C GLY A 198 4.82 -26.41 21.62
N THR A 199 5.24 -26.76 20.39
CA THR A 199 6.59 -26.44 19.90
C THR A 199 6.68 -24.94 19.65
N ALA A 200 7.64 -24.25 20.28
CA ALA A 200 7.74 -22.80 20.16
C ALA A 200 8.10 -22.38 18.72
N GLY A 201 7.38 -21.39 18.19
CA GLY A 201 7.49 -20.90 16.81
C GLY A 201 6.72 -21.74 15.79
N ALA A 202 5.99 -22.78 16.21
CA ALA A 202 5.21 -23.64 15.32
C ALA A 202 3.72 -23.63 15.69
N VAL A 203 2.88 -23.76 14.67
CA VAL A 203 1.43 -24.01 14.80
C VAL A 203 1.13 -25.36 14.19
N VAL A 204 0.68 -26.30 15.01
CA VAL A 204 0.13 -27.58 14.52
C VAL A 204 -1.30 -27.32 14.03
N TRP A 205 -1.56 -27.73 12.80
CA TRP A 205 -2.81 -27.46 12.10
C TRP A 205 -3.67 -28.72 12.01
N ASN A 206 -4.81 -28.72 12.69
CA ASN A 206 -5.77 -29.81 12.65
C ASN A 206 -7.07 -29.38 11.96
N ARG A 207 -7.09 -29.40 10.63
CA ARG A 207 -8.29 -29.17 9.79
C ARG A 207 -9.11 -27.95 10.23
N GLY A 208 -8.44 -26.81 10.37
CA GLY A 208 -9.06 -25.54 10.76
C GLY A 208 -9.23 -25.30 12.27
N ARG A 209 -8.73 -26.20 13.14
CA ARG A 209 -8.53 -25.95 14.57
C ARG A 209 -7.05 -25.88 14.88
N PRO A 210 -6.43 -24.70 14.75
CA PRO A 210 -5.05 -24.55 15.13
C PRO A 210 -4.94 -24.56 16.66
N GLU A 211 -3.95 -25.29 17.14
CA GLU A 211 -3.70 -25.45 18.57
C GLU A 211 -2.92 -24.27 19.16
N SER A 212 -2.68 -24.28 20.47
CA SER A 212 -1.96 -23.21 21.17
C SER A 212 -0.63 -22.87 20.47
N TYR A 213 -0.42 -21.58 20.21
CA TYR A 213 0.85 -21.07 19.70
C TYR A 213 1.70 -20.51 20.84
N VAL A 214 2.98 -20.90 20.84
CA VAL A 214 4.00 -20.32 21.72
C VAL A 214 5.00 -19.59 20.85
N PRO A 215 5.14 -18.25 20.94
CA PRO A 215 6.12 -17.53 20.14
C PRO A 215 7.55 -17.94 20.48
N ARG A 216 8.40 -18.06 19.46
CA ARG A 216 9.86 -18.22 19.64
C ARG A 216 10.55 -16.87 19.43
N PRO A 217 11.33 -16.37 20.40
CA PRO A 217 12.12 -15.17 20.19
C PRO A 217 13.21 -15.41 19.12
N PRO A 218 13.63 -14.38 18.38
CA PRO A 218 14.76 -14.49 17.45
C PRO A 218 16.03 -14.97 18.15
N VAL A 219 16.88 -15.73 17.44
CA VAL A 219 18.13 -16.28 17.98
C VAL A 219 19.10 -15.15 18.35
N SER A 220 19.31 -14.90 19.65
CA SER A 220 20.10 -13.76 20.11
C SER A 220 21.57 -13.84 19.71
N ASP A 221 22.18 -15.01 19.88
CA ASP A 221 23.56 -15.32 19.47
C ASP A 221 23.55 -16.19 18.22
N LEU A 222 23.96 -15.63 17.09
CA LEU A 222 23.93 -16.34 15.80
C LEU A 222 25.00 -17.43 15.68
N ASP A 223 26.03 -17.43 16.54
CA ASP A 223 27.10 -18.43 16.49
C ASP A 223 26.66 -19.79 17.08
N VAL A 224 25.50 -19.86 17.74
CA VAL A 224 24.88 -21.14 18.12
C VAL A 224 24.38 -21.93 16.92
N LEU A 225 24.18 -21.26 15.78
CA LEU A 225 23.78 -21.91 14.53
C LEU A 225 25.04 -22.40 13.81
N PRO A 226 25.09 -23.68 13.40
CA PRO A 226 26.23 -24.20 12.65
C PRO A 226 26.32 -23.53 11.27
N SER A 227 27.55 -23.35 10.80
CA SER A 227 27.82 -22.89 9.44
C SER A 227 27.23 -23.85 8.40
N PRO A 228 26.57 -23.34 7.34
CA PRO A 228 26.16 -24.16 6.21
C PRO A 228 27.39 -24.82 5.56
N THR A 229 27.30 -26.09 5.17
CA THR A 229 28.39 -26.79 4.47
C THR A 229 28.16 -26.90 2.97
N PHE A 230 26.90 -26.80 2.52
CA PHE A 230 26.43 -27.02 1.15
C PHE A 230 26.66 -28.44 0.59
N GLU A 231 26.94 -29.42 1.43
CA GLU A 231 27.25 -30.80 1.01
C GLU A 231 26.08 -31.52 0.31
N GLU A 232 24.84 -31.11 0.58
CA GLU A 232 23.64 -31.68 -0.04
C GLU A 232 23.23 -30.99 -1.35
N PHE A 233 23.96 -29.96 -1.78
CA PHE A 233 23.65 -29.21 -2.98
C PHE A 233 24.54 -29.64 -4.15
N ASP A 234 23.95 -29.79 -5.34
CA ASP A 234 24.74 -29.87 -6.57
C ASP A 234 25.18 -28.46 -6.98
N LEU A 235 26.34 -28.04 -6.48
CA LEU A 235 26.90 -26.72 -6.77
C LEU A 235 27.21 -26.52 -8.27
N GLY A 236 27.29 -27.60 -9.06
CA GLY A 236 27.47 -27.54 -10.52
C GLY A 236 26.19 -27.15 -11.27
N ALA A 237 25.02 -27.27 -10.65
CA ALA A 237 23.74 -26.94 -11.25
C ALA A 237 23.43 -25.43 -11.28
N TYR A 238 24.18 -24.60 -10.56
CA TYR A 238 23.92 -23.17 -10.41
C TYR A 238 24.67 -22.31 -11.43
N GLY A 239 24.07 -21.17 -11.78
CA GLY A 239 24.58 -20.30 -12.85
C GLY A 239 25.92 -19.61 -12.55
N LYS A 240 26.36 -19.56 -11.29
CA LYS A 240 27.66 -18.96 -10.90
C LYS A 240 28.39 -19.84 -9.89
N ARG A 241 29.73 -19.86 -9.98
CA ARG A 241 30.60 -20.46 -8.96
C ARG A 241 30.75 -19.53 -7.76
N MET A 242 29.68 -19.42 -6.98
CA MET A 242 29.55 -18.52 -5.84
C MET A 242 28.73 -19.16 -4.73
N LEU A 243 29.10 -18.90 -3.47
CA LEU A 243 28.33 -19.35 -2.31
C LEU A 243 27.74 -18.19 -1.52
N PRO A 244 26.48 -18.29 -1.06
CA PRO A 244 25.91 -17.27 -0.20
C PRO A 244 26.34 -17.49 1.26
N PHE A 245 26.38 -16.43 2.04
CA PHE A 245 26.67 -16.48 3.49
C PHE A 245 25.96 -15.35 4.23
N LEU A 246 26.00 -15.40 5.57
CA LEU A 246 25.51 -14.33 6.44
C LEU A 246 26.61 -13.85 7.37
N THR A 247 26.65 -12.53 7.58
CA THR A 247 27.37 -11.92 8.71
C THR A 247 26.41 -11.46 9.81
N SER A 248 25.15 -11.22 9.47
CA SER A 248 24.14 -10.68 10.37
C SER A 248 22.71 -11.06 9.99
N ARG A 249 21.78 -10.92 10.95
CA ARG A 249 20.34 -10.97 10.76
C ARG A 249 19.70 -9.68 11.25
N GLY A 250 18.64 -9.25 10.56
CA GLY A 250 17.88 -8.04 10.88
C GLY A 250 18.48 -6.74 10.36
N CYS A 251 17.80 -5.62 10.65
CA CYS A 251 18.15 -4.32 10.10
C CYS A 251 17.97 -3.18 11.12
N VAL A 252 18.83 -2.16 11.06
CA VAL A 252 18.75 -0.96 11.91
C VAL A 252 17.86 0.15 11.33
N ARG A 253 17.44 0.03 10.05
CA ARG A 253 16.59 1.02 9.38
C ARG A 253 15.10 0.73 9.58
N LYS A 254 14.25 1.75 9.40
CA LYS A 254 12.79 1.69 9.58
C LYS A 254 12.03 2.13 8.31
N CYS A 255 12.52 1.71 7.15
CA CYS A 255 12.00 2.13 5.85
C CYS A 255 10.50 1.82 5.70
N ALA A 256 9.72 2.75 5.16
CA ALA A 256 8.27 2.70 5.15
C ALA A 256 7.70 1.53 4.32
N MET A 257 8.36 1.17 3.22
CA MET A 257 7.94 0.10 2.31
C MET A 257 8.43 -1.30 2.71
N CYS A 258 9.27 -1.41 3.75
CA CYS A 258 10.01 -2.64 4.03
C CYS A 258 9.27 -3.50 5.07
N TYR A 259 8.99 -4.75 4.72
CA TYR A 259 8.41 -5.74 5.64
C TYR A 259 9.47 -6.68 6.28
N GLU A 260 10.67 -6.77 5.68
CA GLU A 260 11.79 -7.62 6.16
C GLU A 260 12.21 -7.32 7.62
N ARG A 261 12.12 -6.06 8.06
CA ARG A 261 12.43 -5.68 9.45
C ARG A 261 11.47 -6.35 10.44
N ILE A 262 10.23 -6.59 10.01
CA ILE A 262 9.22 -7.29 10.80
C ILE A 262 9.57 -8.77 10.84
N LEU A 263 10.07 -9.34 9.73
CA LEU A 263 10.55 -10.72 9.67
C LEU A 263 11.74 -10.98 10.60
N TRP A 264 12.70 -10.06 10.59
CA TRP A 264 13.97 -10.17 11.30
C TRP A 264 14.14 -9.01 12.29
N PRO A 265 13.44 -9.03 13.43
CA PRO A 265 13.50 -7.94 14.38
C PRO A 265 14.88 -7.90 15.07
N GLY A 266 15.43 -6.69 15.16
CA GLY A 266 16.73 -6.41 15.80
C GLY A 266 17.93 -6.82 14.94
N PHE A 267 18.96 -5.98 14.93
CA PHE A 267 20.23 -6.28 14.26
C PHE A 267 21.13 -7.12 15.18
N ARG A 268 21.58 -8.27 14.70
CA ARG A 268 22.47 -9.22 15.38
C ARG A 268 23.50 -9.71 14.39
N HIS A 269 24.77 -9.81 14.78
CA HIS A 269 25.85 -10.29 13.92
C HIS A 269 26.51 -11.54 14.51
N ARG A 270 27.13 -12.32 13.63
CA ARG A 270 27.95 -13.48 13.97
C ARG A 270 29.33 -13.04 14.48
N GLY A 271 30.04 -13.96 15.11
CA GLY A 271 31.45 -13.79 15.44
C GLY A 271 32.33 -13.78 14.20
N ILE A 272 33.32 -12.88 14.17
CA ILE A 272 34.28 -12.76 13.05
C ILE A 272 35.00 -14.10 12.82
N SER A 273 35.38 -14.81 13.88
CA SER A 273 36.05 -16.10 13.79
C SER A 273 35.18 -17.17 13.10
N ALA A 274 33.86 -17.19 13.37
CA ALA A 274 32.94 -18.12 12.75
C ALA A 274 32.77 -17.82 11.25
N ILE A 275 32.63 -16.54 10.87
CA ILE A 275 32.55 -16.11 9.48
C ILE A 275 33.83 -16.48 8.71
N LEU A 276 35.00 -16.22 9.28
CA LEU A 276 36.28 -16.57 8.65
C LEU A 276 36.46 -18.07 8.49
N ALA A 277 36.07 -18.86 9.50
CA ALA A 277 36.14 -20.32 9.43
C ALA A 277 35.22 -20.88 8.33
N GLU A 278 34.01 -20.32 8.19
CA GLU A 278 33.06 -20.67 7.13
C GLU A 278 33.63 -20.37 5.73
N MET A 279 34.07 -19.12 5.51
CA MET A 279 34.67 -18.73 4.23
C MET A 279 35.87 -19.59 3.85
N ARG A 280 36.78 -19.83 4.81
CA ARG A 280 37.95 -20.68 4.59
C ARG A 280 37.55 -22.11 4.25
N SER A 281 36.63 -22.69 5.00
CA SER A 281 36.11 -24.04 4.75
C SER A 281 35.50 -24.16 3.35
N HIS A 282 34.79 -23.14 2.87
CA HIS A 282 34.24 -23.14 1.51
C HIS A 282 35.29 -23.06 0.42
N ILE A 283 36.34 -22.27 0.61
CA ILE A 283 37.48 -22.20 -0.31
C ILE A 283 38.20 -23.55 -0.37
N GLU A 284 38.49 -24.14 0.80
CA GLU A 284 39.23 -25.40 0.92
C GLU A 284 38.44 -26.60 0.38
N ARG A 285 37.14 -26.70 0.68
CA ARG A 285 36.30 -27.83 0.27
C ARG A 285 35.84 -27.74 -1.18
N TRP A 286 35.40 -26.57 -1.62
CA TRP A 286 34.69 -26.40 -2.89
C TRP A 286 35.53 -25.67 -3.95
N GLY A 287 36.66 -25.07 -3.56
CA GLY A 287 37.43 -24.20 -4.46
C GLY A 287 36.64 -22.98 -4.92
N ILE A 288 35.64 -22.55 -4.15
CA ILE A 288 34.80 -21.38 -4.45
C ILE A 288 35.29 -20.22 -3.59
N ASN A 289 35.69 -19.13 -4.24
CA ASN A 289 36.23 -17.93 -3.60
C ASN A 289 35.39 -16.67 -3.86
N GLN A 290 34.19 -16.82 -4.42
CA GLN A 290 33.21 -15.74 -4.59
C GLN A 290 32.05 -15.94 -3.62
N PHE A 291 31.71 -14.88 -2.88
CA PHE A 291 30.68 -14.94 -1.85
C PHE A 291 29.62 -13.84 -1.98
N SER A 292 28.34 -14.22 -1.86
CA SER A 292 27.21 -13.28 -1.77
C SER A 292 26.73 -13.17 -0.32
N CYS A 293 26.92 -12.02 0.30
CA CYS A 293 26.38 -11.76 1.62
C CYS A 293 24.87 -11.47 1.51
N ASN A 294 24.06 -12.34 2.11
CA ASN A 294 22.60 -12.26 2.06
C ASN A 294 22.00 -11.47 3.23
N ASP A 295 22.82 -10.72 3.96
CA ASP A 295 22.36 -9.80 4.99
C ASP A 295 21.41 -8.73 4.41
N LEU A 296 20.45 -8.28 5.22
CA LEU A 296 19.62 -7.11 4.88
C LEU A 296 20.47 -5.84 4.73
N LEU A 297 21.57 -5.76 5.50
CA LEU A 297 22.63 -4.79 5.35
C LEU A 297 23.91 -5.24 6.07
N LEU A 298 25.06 -5.07 5.43
CA LEU A 298 26.38 -5.36 6.02
C LEU A 298 26.88 -4.24 6.95
N ASN A 299 26.40 -3.01 6.75
CA ASN A 299 26.87 -1.83 7.48
C ASN A 299 25.93 -1.41 8.61
N GLY A 300 25.17 -2.36 9.19
CA GLY A 300 24.35 -2.12 10.39
C GLY A 300 25.19 -1.81 11.64
N ASN A 301 26.44 -2.28 11.67
CA ASN A 301 27.46 -1.90 12.63
C ASN A 301 28.80 -1.65 11.90
N LEU A 302 29.18 -0.38 11.74
CA LEU A 302 30.38 0.02 10.99
C LEU A 302 31.68 -0.42 11.66
N ILE A 303 31.71 -0.50 13.01
CA ILE A 303 32.88 -0.97 13.76
C ILE A 303 33.10 -2.45 13.47
N PHE A 304 32.04 -3.25 13.61
CA PHE A 304 32.08 -4.69 13.31
C PHE A 304 32.48 -4.95 11.86
N LEU A 305 31.87 -4.24 10.90
CA LEU A 305 32.19 -4.38 9.48
C LEU A 305 33.67 -4.11 9.19
N GLY A 306 34.21 -3.04 9.76
CA GLY A 306 35.63 -2.73 9.63
C GLY A 306 36.51 -3.83 10.24
N GLN A 307 36.17 -4.33 11.43
CA GLN A 307 36.92 -5.40 12.10
C GLN A 307 36.89 -6.71 11.29
N LEU A 308 35.73 -7.06 10.70
CA LEU A 308 35.61 -8.22 9.82
C LEU A 308 36.53 -8.08 8.59
N CYS A 309 36.53 -6.90 7.95
CA CYS A 309 37.39 -6.64 6.80
C CYS A 309 38.88 -6.70 7.15
N ASP A 310 39.28 -6.15 8.29
CA ASP A 310 40.65 -6.25 8.78
C ASP A 310 41.05 -7.72 9.02
N ALA A 311 40.15 -8.51 9.60
CA ALA A 311 40.40 -9.92 9.90
C ALA A 311 40.51 -10.77 8.61
N ILE A 312 39.69 -10.49 7.59
CA ILE A 312 39.80 -11.11 6.26
C ILE A 312 41.17 -10.76 5.62
N ALA A 313 41.56 -9.48 5.69
CA ALA A 313 42.83 -9.01 5.15
C ALA A 313 44.03 -9.65 5.86
N GLN A 314 44.00 -9.72 7.20
CA GLN A 314 45.04 -10.35 8.02
C GLN A 314 45.14 -11.86 7.78
N ALA A 315 44.01 -12.53 7.55
CA ALA A 315 43.98 -13.94 7.21
C ALA A 315 44.54 -14.24 5.81
N GLY A 316 44.72 -13.22 4.97
CA GLY A 316 45.26 -13.36 3.61
C GLY A 316 44.37 -14.20 2.69
N LEU A 317 43.05 -14.22 2.92
CA LEU A 317 42.13 -15.02 2.11
C LEU A 317 42.02 -14.44 0.70
N ASP A 318 42.28 -15.28 -0.31
CA ASP A 318 42.06 -14.92 -1.72
C ASP A 318 40.59 -15.16 -2.08
N LEU A 319 39.76 -14.15 -1.80
CA LEU A 319 38.32 -14.17 -2.06
C LEU A 319 37.82 -12.83 -2.57
N THR A 320 36.57 -12.79 -3.02
CA THR A 320 35.82 -11.55 -3.27
C THR A 320 34.39 -11.73 -2.79
N TRP A 321 33.83 -10.70 -2.15
CA TRP A 321 32.45 -10.75 -1.67
C TRP A 321 31.73 -9.41 -1.83
N TRP A 322 30.40 -9.45 -1.77
CA TRP A 322 29.54 -8.27 -1.87
C TRP A 322 28.29 -8.45 -1.04
N GLY A 323 27.56 -7.36 -0.82
CA GLY A 323 26.29 -7.42 -0.09
C GLY A 323 25.53 -6.09 -0.12
N ASN A 324 24.38 -6.10 0.52
CA ASN A 324 23.53 -4.92 0.66
C ASN A 324 24.11 -3.95 1.70
N ALA A 325 24.04 -2.65 1.43
CA ALA A 325 24.40 -1.60 2.36
C ALA A 325 23.38 -0.46 2.32
N VAL A 326 23.28 0.28 3.42
CA VAL A 326 22.50 1.52 3.46
C VAL A 326 23.44 2.70 3.29
N VAL A 327 22.97 3.79 2.70
CA VAL A 327 23.74 5.05 2.72
C VAL A 327 23.88 5.48 4.19
N HIS A 328 25.11 5.80 4.59
CA HIS A 328 25.41 6.21 5.96
C HIS A 328 26.54 7.25 5.97
N ARG A 329 26.28 8.43 6.52
CA ARG A 329 27.21 9.58 6.63
C ARG A 329 28.55 9.33 7.33
N LEU A 330 28.73 8.15 7.94
CA LEU A 330 29.95 7.78 8.67
C LEU A 330 30.81 6.80 7.86
N MET A 331 30.39 6.47 6.63
CA MET A 331 31.21 5.71 5.70
C MET A 331 32.21 6.66 5.04
N ASP A 332 33.33 6.86 5.72
CA ASP A 332 34.43 7.72 5.30
C ASP A 332 35.48 6.95 4.48
N ARG A 333 36.48 7.69 3.96
CA ARG A 333 37.57 7.12 3.16
C ARG A 333 38.33 5.99 3.90
N PRO A 334 38.73 6.14 5.19
CA PRO A 334 39.36 5.05 5.95
C PRO A 334 38.51 3.77 6.00
N LEU A 335 37.19 3.88 6.16
CA LEU A 335 36.35 2.69 6.10
C LEU A 335 36.39 2.04 4.72
N PHE A 336 36.24 2.80 3.64
CA PHE A 336 36.28 2.25 2.28
C PHE A 336 37.62 1.58 1.94
N GLU A 337 38.74 2.11 2.43
CA GLU A 337 40.05 1.48 2.32
C GLU A 337 40.08 0.11 3.03
N ARG A 338 39.49 0.01 4.23
CA ARG A 338 39.34 -1.26 4.95
C ARG A 338 38.43 -2.23 4.20
N LEU A 339 37.30 -1.77 3.66
CA LEU A 339 36.41 -2.60 2.84
C LEU A 339 37.15 -3.19 1.63
N LYS A 340 37.97 -2.37 0.95
CA LYS A 340 38.77 -2.83 -0.18
C LYS A 340 39.82 -3.87 0.24
N ALA A 341 40.53 -3.62 1.35
CA ALA A 341 41.49 -4.57 1.91
C ALA A 341 40.83 -5.89 2.33
N GLY A 342 39.61 -5.82 2.88
CA GLY A 342 38.75 -6.95 3.20
C GLY A 342 38.09 -7.61 1.98
N ARG A 343 38.50 -7.26 0.76
CA ARG A 343 38.06 -7.85 -0.52
C ARG A 343 36.57 -7.65 -0.84
N VAL A 344 35.96 -6.58 -0.35
CA VAL A 344 34.61 -6.17 -0.79
C VAL A 344 34.71 -5.70 -2.24
N GLY A 345 34.06 -6.42 -3.15
CA GLY A 345 34.05 -6.15 -4.59
C GLY A 345 32.93 -5.19 -5.02
N ALA A 346 31.79 -5.25 -4.34
CA ALA A 346 30.65 -4.40 -4.63
C ALA A 346 29.77 -4.17 -3.39
N LEU A 347 29.08 -3.03 -3.37
CA LEU A 347 28.06 -2.69 -2.38
C LEU A 347 26.76 -2.34 -3.10
N VAL A 348 25.65 -2.92 -2.64
CA VAL A 348 24.31 -2.67 -3.19
C VAL A 348 23.57 -1.68 -2.30
N TYR A 349 23.40 -0.45 -2.76
CA TYR A 349 22.75 0.62 -2.02
C TYR A 349 21.28 0.80 -2.42
N GLY A 350 20.38 0.71 -1.45
CA GLY A 350 19.00 1.16 -1.62
C GLY A 350 18.92 2.69 -1.64
N ILE A 351 19.18 3.31 -2.80
CA ILE A 351 19.04 4.75 -3.00
C ILE A 351 17.56 5.12 -3.02
N GLU A 352 16.76 4.37 -3.78
CA GLU A 352 15.33 4.57 -4.03
C GLU A 352 14.99 5.85 -4.80
N SER A 353 15.41 7.03 -4.34
CA SER A 353 15.03 8.32 -4.92
C SER A 353 16.13 9.37 -4.80
N GLY A 354 16.19 10.29 -5.76
CA GLY A 354 17.02 11.50 -5.67
C GLY A 354 16.30 12.69 -5.00
N SER A 355 15.04 12.54 -4.60
CA SER A 355 14.30 13.59 -3.89
C SER A 355 14.40 13.42 -2.37
N GLN A 356 14.93 14.44 -1.70
CA GLN A 356 15.00 14.45 -0.24
C GLN A 356 13.61 14.36 0.42
N LYS A 357 12.59 14.96 -0.20
CA LYS A 357 11.20 14.91 0.27
C LYS A 357 10.71 13.45 0.32
N ILE A 358 10.93 12.72 -0.76
CA ILE A 358 10.53 11.32 -0.88
C ILE A 358 11.35 10.42 0.03
N LEU A 359 12.67 10.61 0.11
CA LEU A 359 13.53 9.86 1.05
C LEU A 359 13.11 10.03 2.52
N ARG A 360 12.68 11.25 2.92
CA ARG A 360 12.13 11.50 4.26
C ARG A 360 10.81 10.76 4.46
N LYS A 361 9.90 10.83 3.49
CA LYS A 361 8.62 10.11 3.53
C LYS A 361 8.85 8.61 3.62
N MET A 362 9.78 8.06 2.85
CA MET A 362 10.22 6.66 2.92
C MET A 362 10.95 6.27 4.22
N ARG A 363 11.33 7.24 5.07
CA ARG A 363 12.13 7.04 6.30
C ARG A 363 13.50 6.38 6.06
N LYS A 364 14.18 6.75 4.96
CA LYS A 364 15.50 6.19 4.61
C LYS A 364 16.62 6.63 5.56
N GLY A 365 16.47 7.79 6.21
CA GLY A 365 17.33 8.23 7.31
C GLY A 365 18.74 8.65 6.88
N TYR A 366 18.86 9.26 5.70
CA TYR A 366 20.07 9.89 5.16
C TYR A 366 19.66 11.08 4.26
N ILE A 367 20.61 11.96 3.90
CA ILE A 367 20.38 13.04 2.93
C ILE A 367 21.00 12.74 1.56
N VAL A 368 20.47 13.30 0.48
CA VAL A 368 20.93 13.01 -0.90
C VAL A 368 22.45 13.22 -1.04
N GLU A 369 23.01 14.21 -0.37
CA GLU A 369 24.45 14.51 -0.36
C GLU A 369 25.28 13.38 0.27
N ASP A 370 24.74 12.67 1.27
CA ASP A 370 25.39 11.48 1.84
C ASP A 370 25.52 10.40 0.76
N ALA A 371 24.51 10.23 -0.09
CA ALA A 371 24.55 9.26 -1.19
C ALA A 371 25.59 9.67 -2.24
N ASP A 372 25.62 10.94 -2.64
CA ASP A 372 26.63 11.48 -3.56
C ASP A 372 28.06 11.24 -3.03
N GLN A 373 28.28 11.41 -1.73
CA GLN A 373 29.58 11.19 -1.09
C GLN A 373 29.95 9.70 -1.04
N VAL A 374 29.04 8.85 -0.58
CA VAL A 374 29.26 7.41 -0.44
C VAL A 374 29.55 6.75 -1.79
N LEU A 375 28.83 7.13 -2.85
CA LEU A 375 29.08 6.63 -4.20
C LEU A 375 30.47 7.05 -4.71
N ARG A 376 30.86 8.32 -4.51
CA ARG A 376 32.19 8.80 -4.88
C ARG A 376 33.31 8.06 -4.14
N LEU A 377 33.18 7.91 -2.82
CA LEU A 377 34.19 7.21 -2.01
C LEU A 377 34.30 5.72 -2.38
N GLY A 378 33.18 5.06 -2.67
CA GLY A 378 33.17 3.67 -3.15
C GLY A 378 33.91 3.51 -4.48
N ALA A 379 33.61 4.39 -5.44
CA ALA A 379 34.26 4.39 -6.76
C ALA A 379 35.77 4.66 -6.64
N ASP A 380 36.17 5.67 -5.86
CA ASP A 380 37.57 6.01 -5.61
C ASP A 380 38.36 4.86 -4.98
N ALA A 381 37.72 4.07 -4.10
CA ALA A 381 38.34 2.90 -3.47
C ALA A 381 38.37 1.66 -4.41
N GLY A 382 37.80 1.76 -5.60
CA GLY A 382 37.68 0.65 -6.55
C GLY A 382 36.70 -0.42 -6.09
N ILE A 383 35.64 -0.03 -5.38
CA ILE A 383 34.49 -0.86 -5.01
C ILE A 383 33.33 -0.50 -5.91
N LYS A 384 32.71 -1.50 -6.55
CA LYS A 384 31.59 -1.25 -7.46
C LYS A 384 30.36 -0.81 -6.67
N ASN A 385 29.77 0.33 -7.05
CA ASN A 385 28.49 0.75 -6.54
C ASN A 385 27.38 0.18 -7.39
N VAL A 386 26.58 -0.71 -6.81
CA VAL A 386 25.30 -1.14 -7.34
C VAL A 386 24.22 -0.34 -6.62
N ILE A 387 23.26 0.24 -7.33
CA ILE A 387 22.16 0.98 -6.69
C ILE A 387 20.81 0.33 -6.97
N ASN A 388 19.87 0.51 -6.07
CA ASN A 388 18.45 0.23 -6.31
C ASN A 388 17.68 1.54 -6.36
N LEU A 389 16.76 1.63 -7.31
CA LEU A 389 15.90 2.78 -7.57
C LEU A 389 14.42 2.36 -7.54
N MET A 390 13.59 3.25 -7.00
CA MET A 390 12.16 3.06 -6.85
C MET A 390 11.41 4.22 -7.47
N VAL A 391 10.36 3.91 -8.21
CA VAL A 391 9.57 4.90 -8.95
C VAL A 391 8.17 5.02 -8.39
N GLY A 392 7.69 6.25 -8.20
CA GLY A 392 6.29 6.51 -7.88
C GLY A 392 5.90 6.16 -6.45
N PHE A 393 6.71 6.57 -5.48
CA PHE A 393 6.30 6.46 -4.07
C PHE A 393 5.12 7.40 -3.82
N PRO A 394 4.14 7.07 -2.94
CA PRO A 394 2.97 7.93 -2.76
C PRO A 394 3.32 9.39 -2.52
N GLY A 395 2.71 10.30 -3.28
CA GLY A 395 2.96 11.75 -3.24
C GLY A 395 4.23 12.24 -3.96
N GLU A 396 4.87 11.40 -4.79
CA GLU A 396 5.98 11.79 -5.66
C GLU A 396 5.50 12.70 -6.81
N SER A 397 5.86 13.98 -6.74
CA SER A 397 5.55 14.95 -7.79
C SER A 397 6.50 14.82 -8.98
N GLU A 398 6.19 15.51 -10.06
CA GLU A 398 7.06 15.58 -11.24
C GLU A 398 8.44 16.17 -10.94
N GLU A 399 8.51 17.11 -9.99
CA GLU A 399 9.77 17.67 -9.51
C GLU A 399 10.62 16.62 -8.78
N ASP A 400 10.01 15.73 -7.99
CA ASP A 400 10.73 14.67 -7.30
C ASP A 400 11.29 13.62 -8.25
N HIS A 401 10.51 13.26 -9.26
CA HIS A 401 10.93 12.37 -10.34
C HIS A 401 12.12 12.98 -11.10
N ARG A 402 12.04 14.28 -11.44
CA ARG A 402 13.16 15.00 -12.05
C ARG A 402 14.40 15.05 -11.15
N ALA A 403 14.24 15.24 -9.85
CA ALA A 403 15.36 15.17 -8.91
C ALA A 403 16.05 13.81 -8.91
N THR A 404 15.29 12.73 -9.13
CA THR A 404 15.84 11.37 -9.29
C THR A 404 16.62 11.21 -10.60
N LEU A 405 16.11 11.73 -11.72
CA LEU A 405 16.84 11.77 -12.99
C LEU A 405 18.15 12.58 -12.87
N ASP A 406 18.11 13.72 -12.20
CA ASP A 406 19.27 14.59 -12.04
C ASP A 406 20.31 13.98 -11.09
N PHE A 407 19.87 13.25 -10.06
CA PHE A 407 20.75 12.44 -9.22
C PHE A 407 21.50 11.38 -10.04
N VAL A 408 20.80 10.64 -10.90
CA VAL A 408 21.41 9.63 -11.78
C VAL A 408 22.41 10.27 -12.73
N LYS A 409 22.06 11.39 -13.37
CA LYS A 409 22.97 12.14 -14.27
C LYS A 409 24.24 12.60 -13.56
N ARG A 410 24.09 13.21 -12.37
CA ARG A 410 25.20 13.72 -11.56
C ARG A 410 26.16 12.62 -11.11
N ASN A 411 25.64 11.45 -10.77
CA ASN A 411 26.43 10.34 -10.21
C ASN A 411 26.77 9.25 -11.23
N ARG A 412 26.52 9.48 -12.52
CA ARG A 412 26.65 8.46 -13.58
C ARG A 412 28.01 7.75 -13.58
N ASP A 413 29.10 8.49 -13.30
CA ASP A 413 30.47 7.94 -13.37
C ASP A 413 30.83 7.14 -12.10
N CYS A 414 30.01 7.25 -11.06
CA CYS A 414 30.15 6.50 -9.80
C CYS A 414 29.17 5.32 -9.71
N ILE A 415 28.10 5.30 -10.49
CA ILE A 415 27.11 4.23 -10.52
C ILE A 415 27.58 3.17 -11.54
N HIS A 416 27.90 1.97 -11.05
CA HIS A 416 28.43 0.91 -11.92
C HIS A 416 27.33 0.00 -12.46
N HIS A 417 26.22 -0.16 -11.73
CA HIS A 417 25.11 -1.01 -12.10
C HIS A 417 23.84 -0.64 -11.31
N VAL A 418 22.67 -0.89 -11.86
CA VAL A 418 21.39 -0.84 -11.12
C VAL A 418 20.91 -2.25 -10.84
N GLY A 419 20.93 -2.62 -9.56
CA GLY A 419 20.56 -3.96 -9.09
C GLY A 419 19.06 -4.20 -9.21
N VAL A 420 18.26 -3.21 -8.85
CA VAL A 420 16.80 -3.22 -8.95
C VAL A 420 16.33 -1.84 -9.40
N LEU A 421 15.60 -1.79 -10.50
CA LEU A 421 14.72 -0.68 -10.84
C LEU A 421 13.30 -1.21 -10.68
N ALA A 422 12.48 -0.58 -9.83
CA ALA A 422 11.13 -1.07 -9.56
C ALA A 422 10.13 0.07 -9.43
N MET A 423 8.88 -0.20 -9.84
CA MET A 423 7.75 0.63 -9.42
C MET A 423 7.47 0.38 -7.93
N THR A 424 6.95 1.39 -7.23
CA THR A 424 6.64 1.26 -5.80
C THR A 424 5.58 0.18 -5.59
N MET A 425 5.98 -0.85 -4.84
CA MET A 425 5.14 -1.97 -4.44
C MET A 425 4.64 -1.75 -3.02
N ILE A 426 3.37 -2.04 -2.76
CA ILE A 426 2.84 -2.02 -1.39
C ILE A 426 2.87 -3.43 -0.84
N TYR A 427 3.77 -3.64 0.11
CA TYR A 427 3.88 -4.90 0.84
C TYR A 427 2.91 -4.91 2.02
N PRO A 428 2.15 -6.00 2.21
CA PRO A 428 1.37 -6.19 3.42
C PRO A 428 2.22 -6.07 4.70
N HIS A 429 1.62 -5.55 5.77
CA HIS A 429 2.25 -5.23 7.07
C HIS A 429 3.39 -4.19 7.02
N SER A 430 3.75 -3.67 5.85
CA SER A 430 4.70 -2.55 5.82
C SER A 430 4.05 -1.31 6.43
N PRO A 431 4.83 -0.40 7.03
CA PRO A 431 4.30 0.90 7.44
C PRO A 431 3.53 1.62 6.34
N LEU A 432 3.93 1.44 5.07
CA LEU A 432 3.26 1.97 3.90
C LEU A 432 1.81 1.45 3.74
N SER A 433 1.59 0.15 3.98
CA SER A 433 0.26 -0.45 3.93
C SER A 433 -0.59 -0.17 5.17
N GLU A 434 0.03 -0.14 6.36
CA GLU A 434 -0.69 0.04 7.63
C GLU A 434 -1.06 1.49 7.91
N GLN A 435 -0.22 2.44 7.47
CA GLN A 435 -0.42 3.88 7.64
C GLN A 435 -0.80 4.51 6.30
N TRP A 436 -1.65 3.84 5.53
CA TRP A 436 -1.99 4.20 4.17
C TRP A 436 -2.52 5.64 4.05
N GLU A 437 -3.31 6.11 5.02
CA GLU A 437 -3.81 7.50 5.09
C GLU A 437 -2.65 8.51 5.17
N TYR A 438 -1.70 8.25 6.07
CA TYR A 438 -0.53 9.10 6.27
C TYR A 438 0.34 9.17 5.01
N TYR A 439 0.51 8.04 4.33
CA TYR A 439 1.29 7.99 3.08
C TYR A 439 0.49 8.48 1.87
N GLY A 440 -0.83 8.49 1.94
CA GLY A 440 -1.72 8.91 0.87
C GLY A 440 -1.90 7.86 -0.21
N VAL A 441 -2.06 6.60 0.16
CA VAL A 441 -2.53 5.53 -0.73
C VAL A 441 -4.06 5.58 -0.79
N ASP A 442 -4.66 5.35 -1.95
CA ASP A 442 -6.12 5.24 -2.08
C ASP A 442 -6.63 3.96 -1.37
N PRO A 443 -7.55 4.07 -0.39
CA PRO A 443 -8.06 2.91 0.34
C PRO A 443 -8.73 1.88 -0.58
N LYS A 444 -9.34 2.30 -1.68
CA LYS A 444 -9.93 1.37 -2.67
C LYS A 444 -8.89 0.48 -3.33
N SER A 445 -7.65 0.98 -3.45
CA SER A 445 -6.56 0.19 -3.97
C SER A 445 -6.18 -0.93 -2.99
N LEU A 446 -6.28 -0.69 -1.68
CA LEU A 446 -6.00 -1.69 -0.65
C LEU A 446 -7.05 -2.80 -0.61
N GLU A 447 -8.32 -2.48 -0.91
CA GLU A 447 -9.41 -3.45 -1.00
C GLU A 447 -9.24 -4.42 -2.18
N GLN A 448 -8.54 -4.00 -3.23
CA GLN A 448 -8.29 -4.76 -4.46
C GLN A 448 -6.94 -5.50 -4.43
N PHE A 449 -6.23 -5.46 -3.30
CA PHE A 449 -4.94 -6.12 -3.19
C PHE A 449 -5.07 -7.62 -3.38
N ASN A 450 -4.36 -8.12 -4.39
CA ASN A 450 -4.17 -9.53 -4.57
C ASN A 450 -3.01 -9.95 -3.65
N PRO A 451 -3.27 -10.75 -2.60
CA PRO A 451 -2.25 -11.13 -1.63
C PRO A 451 -1.19 -12.08 -2.21
N TYR A 452 -1.37 -12.57 -3.43
CA TYR A 452 -0.42 -13.43 -4.14
C TYR A 452 0.47 -12.64 -5.10
N SER A 453 0.11 -11.40 -5.44
CA SER A 453 0.79 -10.65 -6.49
C SER A 453 1.47 -9.41 -5.96
N VAL A 454 2.42 -8.90 -6.75
CA VAL A 454 2.99 -7.59 -6.52
C VAL A 454 1.92 -6.53 -6.76
N ASN A 455 1.48 -5.86 -5.69
CA ASN A 455 0.54 -4.74 -5.79
C ASN A 455 1.24 -3.52 -6.39
N VAL A 456 1.33 -3.51 -7.73
CA VAL A 456 1.75 -2.35 -8.52
C VAL A 456 0.55 -1.57 -9.04
N ASP A 457 -0.63 -2.20 -9.17
CA ASP A 457 -1.84 -1.56 -9.68
C ASP A 457 -2.64 -0.92 -8.53
N TRP A 458 -2.20 0.27 -8.13
CA TRP A 458 -2.82 1.07 -7.09
C TRP A 458 -2.75 2.55 -7.46
N ARG A 459 -3.54 3.36 -6.75
CA ARG A 459 -3.56 4.81 -6.90
C ARG A 459 -3.21 5.48 -5.59
N ASP A 460 -2.57 6.62 -5.69
CA ASP A 460 -2.36 7.49 -4.55
C ASP A 460 -3.44 8.59 -4.50
N MET A 461 -3.57 9.28 -3.36
CA MET A 461 -4.55 10.35 -3.19
C MET A 461 -4.27 11.58 -4.05
N SER A 462 -3.07 11.68 -4.66
CA SER A 462 -2.74 12.75 -5.62
C SER A 462 -3.20 12.42 -7.04
N GLY A 463 -3.65 11.20 -7.29
CA GLY A 463 -4.11 10.71 -8.59
C GLY A 463 -3.04 9.99 -9.41
N MET A 464 -1.84 9.76 -8.86
CA MET A 464 -0.82 8.95 -9.52
C MET A 464 -1.26 7.49 -9.58
N ASP A 465 -1.20 6.90 -10.77
CA ASP A 465 -1.61 5.53 -11.04
C ASP A 465 -0.44 4.66 -11.55
N ALA A 466 -0.72 3.40 -11.89
CA ALA A 466 0.29 2.49 -12.42
C ALA A 466 0.87 2.95 -13.77
N ALA A 467 0.07 3.59 -14.62
CA ALA A 467 0.51 4.06 -15.94
C ALA A 467 1.57 5.17 -15.81
N THR A 468 1.32 6.12 -14.92
CA THR A 468 2.28 7.20 -14.62
C THR A 468 3.61 6.63 -14.12
N ARG A 469 3.56 5.63 -13.23
CA ARG A 469 4.76 4.98 -12.68
C ARG A 469 5.52 4.18 -13.71
N GLN A 470 4.80 3.54 -14.64
CA GLN A 470 5.39 2.83 -15.75
C GLN A 470 6.12 3.78 -16.72
N GLU A 471 5.53 4.94 -17.03
CA GLU A 471 6.18 5.95 -17.85
C GLU A 471 7.50 6.44 -17.22
N ARG A 472 7.44 6.80 -15.93
CA ARG A 472 8.62 7.22 -15.15
C ARG A 472 9.69 6.15 -15.05
N PHE A 473 9.29 4.89 -14.89
CA PHE A 473 10.20 3.74 -14.89
C PHE A 473 11.01 3.69 -16.20
N TRP A 474 10.32 3.78 -17.33
CA TRP A 474 10.97 3.72 -18.64
C TRP A 474 11.84 4.94 -18.92
N GLU A 475 11.47 6.11 -18.40
CA GLU A 475 12.33 7.30 -18.50
C GLU A 475 13.66 7.11 -17.77
N ILE A 476 13.63 6.63 -16.52
CA ILE A 476 14.85 6.32 -15.77
C ILE A 476 15.66 5.22 -16.45
N PHE A 477 15.01 4.16 -16.93
CA PHE A 477 15.67 3.07 -17.65
C PHE A 477 16.42 3.56 -18.90
N ARG A 478 15.77 4.38 -19.74
CA ARG A 478 16.40 4.97 -20.93
C ARG A 478 17.58 5.87 -20.58
N LEU A 479 17.47 6.65 -19.50
CA LEU A 479 18.59 7.46 -19.00
C LEU A 479 19.78 6.59 -18.59
N LEU A 480 19.54 5.53 -17.82
CA LEU A 480 20.58 4.59 -17.38
C LEU A 480 21.26 3.92 -18.57
N ARG A 481 20.47 3.43 -19.54
CA ARG A 481 20.98 2.84 -20.80
C ARG A 481 21.83 3.86 -21.56
N GLY A 482 21.34 5.08 -21.74
CA GLY A 482 22.06 6.16 -22.42
C GLY A 482 23.38 6.55 -21.72
N ALA A 483 23.50 6.29 -20.42
CA ALA A 483 24.72 6.45 -19.65
C ALA A 483 25.63 5.21 -19.64
N GLY A 484 25.24 4.10 -20.29
CA GLY A 484 25.98 2.84 -20.30
C GLY A 484 25.89 2.05 -18.98
N ILE A 485 24.89 2.33 -18.15
CA ILE A 485 24.67 1.67 -16.85
C ILE A 485 23.69 0.52 -17.04
N GLY A 486 24.14 -0.70 -16.74
CA GLY A 486 23.30 -1.90 -16.81
C GLY A 486 22.23 -1.95 -15.72
N VAL A 487 21.09 -2.59 -16.02
CA VAL A 487 19.99 -2.83 -15.07
C VAL A 487 19.70 -4.33 -15.04
N THR A 488 19.68 -4.95 -13.86
CA THR A 488 19.42 -6.40 -13.73
C THR A 488 17.98 -6.73 -14.05
N GLY A 489 17.74 -7.81 -14.81
CA GLY A 489 16.40 -8.39 -15.03
C GLY A 489 15.44 -7.46 -15.78
N VAL A 490 15.98 -6.44 -16.44
CA VAL A 490 15.27 -5.60 -17.38
C VAL A 490 16.03 -5.74 -18.68
N GLU A 491 15.60 -6.71 -19.50
CA GLU A 491 16.04 -6.76 -20.89
C GLU A 491 15.55 -5.49 -21.60
N ASP A 492 16.21 -5.14 -22.71
CA ASP A 492 15.71 -4.06 -23.55
C ASP A 492 14.19 -4.24 -23.74
N GLU A 493 13.43 -3.14 -23.68
CA GLU A 493 12.34 -3.04 -24.63
C GLU A 493 13.05 -3.22 -25.96
N GLU A 494 13.06 -4.45 -26.47
CA GLU A 494 13.57 -4.80 -27.77
C GLU A 494 12.98 -3.71 -28.66
N GLU A 495 13.82 -2.79 -29.12
CA GLU A 495 13.35 -1.76 -30.03
C GLU A 495 12.72 -2.58 -31.14
N LEU A 496 11.41 -2.43 -31.32
CA LEU A 496 10.65 -3.19 -32.30
C LEU A 496 11.06 -2.64 -33.67
N THR A 497 12.31 -2.93 -34.05
CA THR A 497 12.91 -2.66 -35.34
C THR A 497 12.14 -3.48 -36.37
N GLY A 498 12.24 -3.11 -37.64
CA GLY A 498 11.59 -3.88 -38.72
C GLY A 498 11.95 -5.37 -38.66
N GLU A 499 13.22 -5.70 -38.36
CA GLU A 499 13.71 -7.08 -38.25
C GLU A 499 13.09 -7.85 -37.08
N VAL A 500 12.97 -7.22 -35.90
CA VAL A 500 12.34 -7.82 -34.72
C VAL A 500 10.84 -8.03 -34.95
N VAL A 501 10.17 -7.07 -35.59
CA VAL A 501 8.76 -7.21 -35.96
C VAL A 501 8.59 -8.39 -36.92
N GLU A 502 9.46 -8.54 -37.91
CA GLU A 502 9.46 -9.70 -38.81
C GLU A 502 9.69 -11.02 -38.06
N GLU A 503 10.61 -11.07 -37.10
CA GLU A 503 10.84 -12.25 -36.27
C GLU A 503 9.61 -12.60 -35.41
N LEU A 504 8.98 -11.62 -34.77
CA LEU A 504 7.76 -11.82 -33.99
C LEU A 504 6.60 -12.28 -34.87
N LEU A 505 6.51 -11.77 -36.10
CA LEU A 505 5.52 -12.22 -37.09
C LEU A 505 5.74 -13.68 -37.50
N VAL A 506 6.99 -14.14 -37.61
CA VAL A 506 7.32 -15.57 -37.79
C VAL A 506 6.91 -16.39 -36.56
N LYS A 507 7.13 -15.87 -35.35
CA LYS A 507 6.73 -16.55 -34.09
C LYS A 507 5.22 -16.73 -33.94
N LEU A 508 4.39 -15.89 -34.58
CA LEU A 508 2.94 -16.09 -34.64
C LEU A 508 2.53 -17.39 -35.35
N GLU A 509 3.41 -17.98 -36.17
CA GLU A 509 3.16 -19.24 -36.87
C GLU A 509 3.70 -20.46 -36.09
N SER A 510 4.26 -20.25 -34.90
CA SER A 510 4.80 -21.31 -34.04
C SER A 510 3.73 -22.35 -33.66
N PRO A 511 4.04 -23.66 -33.61
CA PRO A 511 3.09 -24.66 -33.11
C PRO A 511 2.78 -24.49 -31.61
N THR A 512 3.63 -23.80 -30.85
CA THR A 512 3.50 -23.61 -29.40
C THR A 512 2.65 -22.37 -29.07
N ALA A 513 1.52 -22.56 -28.40
CA ALA A 513 0.53 -21.50 -28.13
C ALA A 513 1.11 -20.29 -27.37
N TRP A 514 1.99 -20.53 -26.40
CA TRP A 514 2.59 -19.45 -25.62
C TRP A 514 3.61 -18.62 -26.42
N VAL A 515 4.33 -19.22 -27.39
CA VAL A 515 5.23 -18.48 -28.29
C VAL A 515 4.43 -17.51 -29.15
N ARG A 516 3.23 -17.92 -29.56
CA ARG A 516 2.28 -17.05 -30.28
C ARG A 516 1.71 -15.97 -29.35
N GLU A 517 1.36 -16.30 -28.11
CA GLU A 517 0.88 -15.33 -27.12
C GLU A 517 1.92 -14.24 -26.80
N ASP A 518 3.16 -14.62 -26.54
CA ASP A 518 4.28 -13.69 -26.29
C ASP A 518 4.49 -12.76 -27.48
N ALA A 519 4.47 -13.31 -28.70
CA ALA A 519 4.57 -12.52 -29.92
C ALA A 519 3.41 -11.51 -30.04
N ILE A 520 2.17 -11.91 -29.76
CA ILE A 520 1.00 -11.01 -29.78
C ILE A 520 1.11 -9.90 -28.72
N VAL A 521 1.53 -10.23 -27.50
CA VAL A 521 1.69 -9.25 -26.42
C VAL A 521 2.78 -8.23 -26.76
N ARG A 522 3.89 -8.66 -27.39
CA ARG A 522 4.98 -7.77 -27.79
C ARG A 522 4.60 -6.92 -29.00
N LEU A 523 3.94 -7.51 -30.00
CA LEU A 523 3.42 -6.78 -31.16
C LEU A 523 2.34 -5.75 -30.78
N ALA A 524 1.65 -5.92 -29.65
CA ALA A 524 0.69 -4.93 -29.11
C ALA A 524 1.29 -3.53 -28.89
N ARG A 525 2.62 -3.46 -28.75
CA ARG A 525 3.36 -2.22 -28.49
C ARG A 525 3.70 -1.47 -29.77
N VAL A 526 3.62 -2.13 -30.94
CA VAL A 526 3.82 -1.52 -32.26
C VAL A 526 2.50 -0.90 -32.72
N ARG A 527 2.46 0.42 -32.86
CA ARG A 527 1.29 1.13 -33.40
C ARG A 527 1.34 1.21 -34.93
N ASP A 528 1.39 0.05 -35.58
CA ASP A 528 1.36 -0.07 -37.03
C ASP A 528 0.03 -0.69 -37.49
N ALA A 529 -0.69 0.04 -38.35
CA ALA A 529 -1.93 -0.43 -38.94
C ALA A 529 -1.73 -1.70 -39.78
N ALA A 530 -0.53 -1.94 -40.32
CA ALA A 530 -0.20 -3.16 -41.08
C ALA A 530 -0.27 -4.44 -40.23
N LEU A 531 -0.16 -4.33 -38.90
CA LEU A 531 -0.28 -5.48 -37.98
C LEU A 531 -1.74 -5.89 -37.73
N ALA A 532 -2.72 -5.05 -38.10
CA ALA A 532 -4.13 -5.37 -37.92
C ALA A 532 -4.55 -6.66 -38.66
N ASP A 533 -3.99 -6.92 -39.84
CA ASP A 533 -4.23 -8.17 -40.59
C ASP A 533 -3.73 -9.40 -39.84
N ARG A 534 -2.61 -9.28 -39.15
CA ARG A 534 -1.98 -10.37 -38.39
C ARG A 534 -2.69 -10.63 -37.07
N MET A 535 -3.13 -9.57 -36.38
CA MET A 535 -3.97 -9.69 -35.18
C MET A 535 -5.34 -10.29 -35.50
N ALA A 536 -5.95 -9.89 -36.63
CA ALA A 536 -7.18 -10.49 -37.15
C ALA A 536 -7.01 -12.00 -37.44
N ALA A 537 -5.93 -12.40 -38.12
CA ALA A 537 -5.65 -13.81 -38.36
C ALA A 537 -5.50 -14.63 -37.05
N ALA A 538 -4.88 -14.03 -36.02
CA ALA A 538 -4.67 -14.67 -34.72
C ALA A 538 -5.96 -14.84 -33.89
N LEU A 539 -7.08 -14.22 -34.27
CA LEU A 539 -8.39 -14.51 -33.67
C LEU A 539 -8.85 -15.95 -33.95
N GLY A 540 -8.35 -16.54 -35.05
CA GLY A 540 -8.59 -17.93 -35.41
C GLY A 540 -7.89 -18.95 -34.50
N ASP A 541 -7.00 -18.52 -33.60
CA ASP A 541 -6.18 -19.41 -32.78
C ASP A 541 -7.00 -20.34 -31.88
N ALA A 542 -6.50 -21.55 -31.67
CA ALA A 542 -7.09 -22.54 -30.77
C ALA A 542 -6.93 -22.15 -29.29
N SER A 543 -5.91 -21.35 -28.95
CA SER A 543 -5.70 -20.80 -27.62
C SER A 543 -6.56 -19.55 -27.42
N PHE A 544 -7.45 -19.61 -26.43
CA PHE A 544 -8.33 -18.49 -26.07
C PHE A 544 -7.57 -17.27 -25.53
N LEU A 545 -6.36 -17.46 -24.97
CA LEU A 545 -5.49 -16.38 -24.51
C LEU A 545 -4.92 -15.60 -25.71
N VAL A 546 -4.45 -16.33 -26.72
CA VAL A 546 -3.93 -15.78 -27.98
C VAL A 546 -5.04 -15.02 -28.70
N ALA A 547 -6.22 -15.64 -28.88
CA ALA A 547 -7.36 -15.01 -29.54
C ALA A 547 -7.93 -13.80 -28.76
N GLY A 548 -8.01 -13.89 -27.43
CA GLY A 548 -8.49 -12.79 -26.59
C GLY A 548 -7.53 -11.59 -26.59
N GLN A 549 -6.22 -11.84 -26.47
CA GLN A 549 -5.22 -10.78 -26.52
C GLN A 549 -5.09 -10.18 -27.93
N ALA A 550 -5.21 -10.99 -28.97
CA ALA A 550 -5.27 -10.53 -30.35
C ALA A 550 -6.46 -9.59 -30.59
N LEU A 551 -7.62 -9.89 -30.00
CA LEU A 551 -8.82 -9.05 -30.11
C LEU A 551 -8.64 -7.70 -29.39
N LEU A 552 -8.01 -7.71 -28.22
CA LEU A 552 -7.65 -6.49 -27.48
C LEU A 552 -6.61 -5.64 -28.21
N ASN A 553 -5.68 -6.27 -28.92
CA ASN A 553 -4.70 -5.55 -29.73
C ASN A 553 -5.34 -5.00 -31.01
N LEU A 554 -6.17 -5.81 -31.68
CA LEU A 554 -6.91 -5.40 -32.87
C LEU A 554 -7.86 -4.24 -32.55
N SER A 555 -8.47 -4.21 -31.36
CA SER A 555 -9.36 -3.11 -30.96
C SER A 555 -8.62 -1.79 -30.78
N ARG A 556 -7.31 -1.83 -30.48
CA ARG A 556 -6.43 -0.66 -30.43
C ARG A 556 -5.92 -0.23 -31.81
N LEU A 557 -5.61 -1.20 -32.69
CA LEU A 557 -5.00 -0.95 -34.00
C LEU A 557 -6.02 -0.63 -35.10
N ALA A 558 -7.11 -1.38 -35.15
CA ALA A 558 -8.19 -1.25 -36.13
C ALA A 558 -9.55 -1.51 -35.45
N PRO A 559 -10.07 -0.54 -34.67
CA PRO A 559 -11.29 -0.70 -33.88
C PRO A 559 -12.50 -1.17 -34.72
N ASP A 560 -12.67 -0.65 -35.94
CA ASP A 560 -13.75 -1.03 -36.88
C ASP A 560 -13.65 -2.48 -37.37
N ARG A 561 -12.45 -3.04 -37.36
CA ARG A 561 -12.19 -4.42 -37.76
C ARG A 561 -12.32 -5.38 -36.59
N ALA A 562 -11.79 -5.03 -35.41
CA ALA A 562 -12.04 -5.76 -34.18
C ALA A 562 -13.55 -5.91 -33.91
N TRP A 563 -14.31 -4.83 -34.17
CA TRP A 563 -15.76 -4.83 -34.14
C TRP A 563 -16.39 -5.91 -35.06
N ARG A 564 -15.95 -6.00 -36.32
CA ARG A 564 -16.47 -6.99 -37.29
C ARG A 564 -16.06 -8.43 -36.96
N GLU A 565 -14.90 -8.61 -36.31
CA GLU A 565 -14.31 -9.93 -36.07
C GLU A 565 -14.63 -10.49 -34.66
N ALA A 566 -15.14 -9.67 -33.74
CA ALA A 566 -15.62 -10.11 -32.42
C ALA A 566 -16.88 -11.01 -32.51
N GLU A 567 -17.75 -10.77 -33.50
CA GLU A 567 -19.04 -11.45 -33.68
C GLU A 567 -18.95 -13.00 -33.77
N PRO A 568 -18.06 -13.61 -34.59
CA PRO A 568 -17.90 -15.07 -34.64
C PRO A 568 -17.18 -15.67 -33.42
N LEU A 569 -16.40 -14.89 -32.66
CA LEU A 569 -15.64 -15.39 -31.49
C LEU A 569 -16.51 -15.54 -30.24
N ILE A 570 -17.49 -14.65 -30.07
CA ILE A 570 -18.49 -14.73 -29.00
C ILE A 570 -19.28 -16.05 -29.08
N ARG A 571 -19.42 -16.64 -30.28
CA ARG A 571 -20.08 -17.95 -30.48
C ARG A 571 -19.28 -19.15 -29.95
N ARG A 572 -18.02 -18.98 -29.52
CA ARG A 572 -17.15 -20.07 -29.03
C ARG A 572 -17.33 -20.42 -27.54
N GLY A 573 -18.09 -19.63 -26.77
CA GLY A 573 -18.57 -19.99 -25.42
C GLY A 573 -17.52 -20.02 -24.30
N VAL A 574 -16.57 -19.07 -24.28
CA VAL A 574 -15.51 -18.99 -23.24
C VAL A 574 -15.47 -17.59 -22.63
N SER A 575 -15.52 -17.52 -21.29
CA SER A 575 -15.68 -16.28 -20.50
C SER A 575 -14.62 -15.20 -20.78
N TYR A 576 -13.37 -15.58 -21.06
CA TYR A 576 -12.30 -14.62 -21.34
C TYR A 576 -12.39 -13.98 -22.73
N VAL A 577 -12.84 -14.72 -23.75
CA VAL A 577 -13.04 -14.20 -25.11
C VAL A 577 -14.30 -13.33 -25.15
N GLU A 578 -15.34 -13.71 -24.41
CA GLU A 578 -16.53 -12.91 -24.19
C GLU A 578 -16.21 -11.60 -23.45
N TYR A 579 -15.34 -11.66 -22.44
CA TYR A 579 -14.81 -10.49 -21.74
C TYR A 579 -13.98 -9.57 -22.64
N ALA A 580 -13.05 -10.13 -23.43
CA ALA A 580 -12.24 -9.37 -24.39
C ALA A 580 -13.10 -8.75 -25.50
N ALA A 581 -14.12 -9.47 -25.97
CA ALA A 581 -15.11 -8.96 -26.91
C ALA A 581 -15.93 -7.84 -26.27
N ALA A 582 -16.44 -8.01 -25.05
CA ALA A 582 -17.16 -6.96 -24.33
C ALA A 582 -16.31 -5.69 -24.13
N LEU A 583 -15.02 -5.84 -23.81
CA LEU A 583 -14.09 -4.71 -23.73
C LEU A 583 -13.81 -4.07 -25.10
N ALA A 584 -13.69 -4.87 -26.16
CA ALA A 584 -13.54 -4.36 -27.53
C ALA A 584 -14.79 -3.58 -27.97
N LEU A 585 -15.99 -4.08 -27.66
CA LEU A 585 -17.27 -3.41 -27.89
C LEU A 585 -17.40 -2.12 -27.06
N ALA A 586 -16.93 -2.14 -25.80
CA ALA A 586 -16.94 -0.99 -24.90
C ALA A 586 -15.83 0.05 -25.19
N SER A 587 -14.79 -0.32 -25.95
CA SER A 587 -13.68 0.57 -26.28
C SER A 587 -14.07 1.68 -27.27
N ARG A 588 -15.19 1.53 -27.99
CA ARG A 588 -15.79 2.61 -28.77
C ARG A 588 -16.65 3.49 -27.88
N ARG A 589 -16.22 4.74 -27.70
CA ARG A 589 -16.97 5.80 -27.01
C ARG A 589 -17.89 6.57 -27.97
N ASP A 590 -18.67 5.88 -28.82
CA ASP A 590 -19.65 6.53 -29.70
C ASP A 590 -21.03 5.85 -29.70
N GLY A 591 -22.09 6.65 -29.87
CA GLY A 591 -23.49 6.20 -29.87
C GLY A 591 -23.87 5.30 -31.05
N ARG A 592 -23.02 5.24 -32.09
CA ARG A 592 -23.22 4.44 -33.31
C ARG A 592 -23.26 2.93 -33.06
N THR A 593 -22.66 2.46 -31.95
CA THR A 593 -22.71 1.04 -31.55
C THR A 593 -24.15 0.58 -31.25
N MET A 594 -25.00 1.46 -30.73
CA MET A 594 -26.42 1.17 -30.48
C MET A 594 -27.28 1.42 -31.72
N ASP A 595 -27.01 2.49 -32.47
CA ASP A 595 -27.75 2.80 -33.72
C ASP A 595 -27.61 1.68 -34.77
N LEU A 596 -26.46 0.97 -34.82
CA LEU A 596 -26.21 -0.13 -35.76
C LEU A 596 -26.78 -1.47 -35.27
N LEU A 597 -26.95 -1.65 -33.96
CA LEU A 597 -27.71 -2.75 -33.36
C LEU A 597 -29.23 -2.54 -33.60
N GLU A 598 -29.71 -1.30 -33.59
CA GLU A 598 -31.10 -0.92 -33.96
C GLU A 598 -31.38 -1.04 -35.46
N ASP A 599 -30.49 -0.55 -36.34
CA ASP A 599 -30.74 -0.48 -37.80
C ASP A 599 -30.72 -1.86 -38.50
N ARG A 600 -29.94 -2.83 -37.99
CA ARG A 600 -29.93 -4.22 -38.52
C ARG A 600 -31.08 -5.11 -38.04
N LEU A 601 -31.82 -4.70 -37.01
CA LEU A 601 -33.02 -5.39 -36.55
C LEU A 601 -34.27 -5.02 -37.36
N SER A 602 -34.20 -4.00 -38.23
CA SER A 602 -35.38 -3.43 -38.91
C SER A 602 -35.54 -3.71 -40.42
N ARG A 603 -34.63 -4.45 -41.09
CA ARG A 603 -34.74 -4.71 -42.55
C ARG A 603 -34.83 -6.19 -42.93
N GLU A 604 -36.04 -6.59 -43.36
CA GLU A 604 -36.33 -7.82 -44.10
C GLU A 604 -35.53 -7.91 -45.41
N LYS A 605 -34.63 -8.90 -45.50
CA LYS A 605 -34.45 -9.82 -46.65
C LYS A 605 -33.15 -10.61 -46.50
N PHE A 606 -33.22 -11.79 -45.89
CA PHE A 606 -32.23 -12.85 -46.11
C PHE A 606 -32.89 -14.22 -45.87
N GLU A 607 -33.76 -14.63 -46.80
CA GLU A 607 -34.22 -16.01 -46.92
C GLU A 607 -33.17 -16.81 -47.69
N ARG A 608 -32.40 -17.67 -46.99
CA ARG A 608 -31.92 -19.01 -47.41
C ARG A 608 -30.60 -19.39 -46.70
N HIS A 609 -30.71 -20.15 -45.61
CA HIS A 609 -30.07 -21.47 -45.37
C HIS A 609 -29.79 -21.81 -43.89
N SER A 610 -30.03 -23.09 -43.57
CA SER A 610 -29.80 -23.88 -42.33
C SER A 610 -30.75 -23.68 -41.13
N SER A 611 -31.22 -24.82 -40.61
CA SER A 611 -32.18 -25.00 -39.52
C SER A 611 -31.66 -24.58 -38.14
N GLU A 612 -30.34 -24.49 -37.95
CA GLU A 612 -29.73 -24.01 -36.70
C GLU A 612 -29.83 -22.48 -36.58
N MET A 613 -29.75 -21.75 -37.69
CA MET A 613 -29.95 -20.30 -37.69
C MET A 613 -31.42 -19.93 -37.41
N GLN A 614 -32.37 -20.77 -37.80
CA GLN A 614 -33.78 -20.62 -37.45
C GLN A 614 -34.04 -20.82 -35.94
N HIS A 615 -33.28 -21.68 -35.26
CA HIS A 615 -33.35 -21.83 -33.80
C HIS A 615 -32.73 -20.64 -33.06
N ALA A 616 -31.58 -20.12 -33.51
CA ALA A 616 -30.98 -18.94 -32.91
C ALA A 616 -31.80 -17.66 -33.15
N LEU A 617 -32.44 -17.52 -34.32
CA LEU A 617 -33.38 -16.45 -34.62
C LEU A 617 -34.71 -16.59 -33.86
N ALA A 618 -35.22 -17.80 -33.66
CA ALA A 618 -36.38 -18.03 -32.79
C ALA A 618 -36.07 -17.66 -31.34
N TRP A 619 -34.89 -18.05 -30.84
CA TRP A 619 -34.41 -17.73 -29.49
C TRP A 619 -34.21 -16.21 -29.28
N HIS A 620 -33.56 -15.52 -30.22
CA HIS A 620 -33.39 -14.05 -30.13
C HIS A 620 -34.69 -13.27 -30.36
N ARG A 621 -35.56 -13.70 -31.29
CA ARG A 621 -36.89 -13.08 -31.48
C ARG A 621 -37.76 -13.25 -30.24
N GLU A 622 -37.66 -14.38 -29.55
CA GLU A 622 -38.42 -14.65 -28.35
C GLU A 622 -37.93 -13.81 -27.15
N VAL A 623 -36.62 -13.58 -27.01
CA VAL A 623 -36.07 -12.70 -25.97
C VAL A 623 -36.48 -11.23 -26.20
N PHE A 624 -36.43 -10.74 -27.44
CA PHE A 624 -36.76 -9.34 -27.74
C PHE A 624 -38.26 -9.05 -27.82
N ALA A 625 -39.08 -9.93 -28.41
CA ALA A 625 -40.54 -9.80 -28.38
C ALA A 625 -41.09 -9.83 -26.94
N ARG A 626 -40.38 -10.50 -26.03
CA ARG A 626 -40.70 -10.53 -24.59
C ARG A 626 -40.23 -9.27 -23.86
N LEU A 627 -39.15 -8.63 -24.27
CA LEU A 627 -38.74 -7.30 -23.77
C LEU A 627 -39.71 -6.20 -24.21
N GLU A 628 -40.19 -6.25 -25.45
CA GLU A 628 -41.24 -5.35 -25.94
C GLU A 628 -42.60 -5.63 -25.27
N ALA A 629 -42.96 -6.91 -25.09
CA ALA A 629 -44.16 -7.29 -24.33
C ALA A 629 -44.03 -6.96 -22.82
N PHE A 630 -42.81 -6.99 -22.28
CA PHE A 630 -42.51 -6.58 -20.91
C PHE A 630 -42.68 -5.07 -20.76
N GLN A 631 -42.18 -4.30 -21.72
CA GLN A 631 -42.34 -2.85 -21.76
C GLN A 631 -43.81 -2.44 -21.96
N ALA A 632 -44.54 -3.09 -22.88
CA ALA A 632 -45.96 -2.87 -23.08
C ALA A 632 -46.80 -3.27 -21.84
N ALA A 633 -46.49 -4.40 -21.20
CA ALA A 633 -47.18 -4.83 -19.97
C ALA A 633 -46.87 -3.92 -18.77
N VAL A 634 -45.67 -3.33 -18.71
CA VAL A 634 -45.29 -2.31 -17.73
C VAL A 634 -46.02 -0.98 -17.98
N ASP A 635 -46.14 -0.57 -19.24
CA ASP A 635 -46.85 0.66 -19.65
C ASP A 635 -48.37 0.54 -19.43
N ASP A 636 -48.94 -0.65 -19.65
CA ASP A 636 -50.37 -0.95 -19.46
C ASP A 636 -50.74 -1.33 -18.00
N GLY A 637 -49.75 -1.53 -17.12
CA GLY A 637 -49.96 -1.87 -15.71
C GLY A 637 -50.41 -3.31 -15.44
N ASP A 638 -50.14 -4.25 -16.37
CA ASP A 638 -50.50 -5.67 -16.27
C ASP A 638 -49.42 -6.49 -15.55
N GLY A 639 -49.51 -6.55 -14.21
CA GLY A 639 -48.52 -7.20 -13.37
C GLY A 639 -48.33 -8.72 -13.58
N ALA A 640 -49.35 -9.44 -14.08
CA ALA A 640 -49.26 -10.89 -14.29
C ALA A 640 -48.49 -11.24 -15.57
N ALA A 641 -48.63 -10.40 -16.61
CA ALA A 641 -47.83 -10.51 -17.82
C ALA A 641 -46.34 -10.20 -17.55
N VAL A 642 -46.07 -9.19 -16.71
CA VAL A 642 -44.72 -8.82 -16.27
C VAL A 642 -44.03 -9.95 -15.47
N GLU A 643 -44.73 -10.61 -14.55
CA GLU A 643 -44.18 -11.74 -13.76
C GLU A 643 -43.87 -12.98 -14.62
N SER A 644 -44.74 -13.34 -15.57
CA SER A 644 -44.52 -14.45 -16.51
C SER A 644 -43.26 -14.27 -17.39
N LEU A 645 -42.92 -13.01 -17.69
CA LEU A 645 -41.78 -12.65 -18.54
C LEU A 645 -40.44 -12.62 -17.78
N LEU A 646 -40.45 -12.50 -16.45
CA LEU A 646 -39.24 -12.41 -15.60
C LEU A 646 -38.66 -13.77 -15.15
N ALA A 647 -39.38 -14.88 -15.33
CA ALA A 647 -38.99 -16.21 -14.83
C ALA A 647 -37.94 -16.97 -15.71
N HIS A 648 -36.99 -16.29 -16.38
CA HIS A 648 -36.06 -16.90 -17.36
C HIS A 648 -34.57 -16.93 -16.93
N PRO A 649 -33.79 -17.99 -17.25
CA PRO A 649 -32.50 -18.34 -16.62
C PRO A 649 -31.25 -17.42 -16.76
N VAL A 650 -31.30 -16.18 -17.27
CA VAL A 650 -30.04 -15.39 -17.50
C VAL A 650 -30.06 -14.00 -16.86
N GLU A 651 -30.23 -13.98 -15.55
CA GLU A 651 -30.37 -12.81 -14.66
C GLU A 651 -29.12 -11.89 -14.61
N TRP A 652 -27.93 -12.41 -14.97
CA TRP A 652 -26.65 -11.69 -14.88
C TRP A 652 -26.51 -10.56 -15.92
N VAL A 653 -27.08 -10.74 -17.11
CA VAL A 653 -27.02 -9.77 -18.22
C VAL A 653 -27.82 -8.50 -17.89
N ILE A 654 -28.98 -8.68 -17.24
CA ILE A 654 -29.86 -7.59 -16.81
C ILE A 654 -29.15 -6.71 -15.77
N GLY A 655 -28.50 -7.31 -14.78
CA GLY A 655 -27.74 -6.59 -13.75
C GLY A 655 -26.58 -5.77 -14.33
N ARG A 656 -25.83 -6.31 -15.30
CA ARG A 656 -24.70 -5.60 -15.95
C ARG A 656 -25.17 -4.47 -16.87
N GLY A 657 -26.34 -4.62 -17.51
CA GLY A 657 -26.96 -3.54 -18.29
C GLY A 657 -27.36 -2.34 -17.42
N ILE A 658 -27.95 -2.58 -16.25
CA ILE A 658 -28.31 -1.54 -15.28
C ILE A 658 -27.05 -0.82 -14.75
N ALA A 659 -25.99 -1.57 -14.44
CA ALA A 659 -24.71 -1.01 -14.00
C ALA A 659 -24.06 -0.12 -15.07
N TRP A 660 -24.08 -0.54 -16.34
CA TRP A 660 -23.53 0.24 -17.44
C TRP A 660 -24.29 1.55 -17.68
N LEU A 661 -25.63 1.51 -17.65
CA LEU A 661 -26.49 2.70 -17.74
C LEU A 661 -26.16 3.71 -16.64
N ARG A 662 -25.95 3.23 -15.41
CA ARG A 662 -25.59 4.08 -14.26
C ARG A 662 -24.24 4.75 -14.44
N GLU A 663 -23.27 4.05 -15.00
CA GLU A 663 -21.90 4.55 -15.16
C GLU A 663 -21.71 5.47 -16.38
N HIS A 664 -22.51 5.29 -17.44
CA HIS A 664 -22.24 5.92 -18.75
C HIS A 664 -23.38 6.79 -19.30
N ARG A 665 -24.63 6.60 -18.85
CA ARG A 665 -25.81 7.38 -19.25
C ARG A 665 -26.68 7.73 -18.02
N PRO A 666 -26.13 8.35 -16.97
CA PRO A 666 -26.86 8.62 -15.72
C PRO A 666 -28.11 9.50 -15.93
N GLU A 667 -28.14 10.32 -16.98
CA GLU A 667 -29.30 11.13 -17.37
C GLU A 667 -30.49 10.31 -17.87
N ALA A 668 -30.27 9.06 -18.31
CA ALA A 668 -31.31 8.13 -18.72
C ALA A 668 -31.95 7.38 -17.53
N LEU A 669 -31.39 7.50 -16.33
CA LEU A 669 -31.92 6.83 -15.13
C LEU A 669 -33.18 7.49 -14.57
N ALA A 670 -33.25 8.83 -14.61
CA ALA A 670 -34.37 9.58 -14.04
C ALA A 670 -35.73 9.29 -14.73
N PRO A 671 -35.82 9.19 -16.07
CA PRO A 671 -37.03 8.73 -16.75
C PRO A 671 -37.43 7.29 -16.44
N GLN A 672 -36.50 6.46 -15.93
CA GLN A 672 -36.67 5.01 -15.72
C GLN A 672 -36.91 4.65 -14.25
N ALA A 673 -37.08 5.64 -13.36
CA ALA A 673 -37.17 5.46 -11.91
C ALA A 673 -38.28 4.49 -11.48
N SER A 674 -39.43 4.47 -12.16
CA SER A 674 -40.53 3.54 -11.87
C SER A 674 -40.18 2.08 -12.22
N GLY A 675 -39.48 1.86 -13.33
CA GLY A 675 -39.02 0.52 -13.74
C GLY A 675 -37.89 -0.01 -12.85
N LEU A 676 -36.97 0.87 -12.45
CA LEU A 676 -35.91 0.52 -11.49
C LEU A 676 -36.49 0.18 -10.10
N ALA A 677 -37.57 0.84 -9.67
CA ALA A 677 -38.30 0.51 -8.44
C ALA A 677 -39.01 -0.85 -8.48
N LEU A 678 -39.44 -1.31 -9.67
CA LEU A 678 -39.96 -2.65 -9.86
C LEU A 678 -38.84 -3.71 -9.92
N ALA A 679 -37.74 -3.43 -10.63
CA ALA A 679 -36.56 -4.31 -10.69
C ALA A 679 -35.87 -4.49 -9.32
N ALA A 680 -35.97 -3.47 -8.46
CA ALA A 680 -35.56 -3.54 -7.06
C ALA A 680 -36.33 -4.58 -6.21
N ARG A 681 -37.44 -5.13 -6.75
CA ARG A 681 -38.28 -6.18 -6.16
C ARG A 681 -38.07 -7.58 -6.78
N HIS A 682 -37.16 -7.71 -7.75
CA HIS A 682 -36.90 -8.96 -8.49
C HIS A 682 -36.41 -10.11 -7.58
N GLU A 683 -36.57 -11.38 -7.95
CA GLU A 683 -36.18 -12.56 -7.14
C GLU A 683 -34.65 -12.73 -7.03
N SER A 684 -33.94 -12.35 -8.10
CA SER A 684 -32.48 -12.37 -8.18
C SER A 684 -31.82 -11.21 -7.42
N ALA A 685 -30.90 -11.56 -6.50
CA ALA A 685 -30.20 -10.60 -5.65
C ALA A 685 -29.31 -9.61 -6.42
N SER A 686 -28.71 -10.04 -7.53
CA SER A 686 -27.84 -9.21 -8.38
C SER A 686 -28.62 -8.11 -9.10
N VAL A 687 -29.80 -8.45 -9.64
CA VAL A 687 -30.71 -7.51 -10.29
C VAL A 687 -31.25 -6.49 -9.28
N ARG A 688 -31.69 -6.94 -8.10
CA ARG A 688 -32.14 -6.03 -7.04
C ARG A 688 -31.04 -5.05 -6.63
N LEU A 689 -29.83 -5.54 -6.43
CA LEU A 689 -28.70 -4.73 -5.96
C LEU A 689 -28.36 -3.62 -6.96
N GLU A 690 -28.22 -3.95 -8.24
CA GLU A 690 -27.90 -2.95 -9.26
C GLU A 690 -29.06 -1.97 -9.51
N ALA A 691 -30.32 -2.43 -9.37
CA ALA A 691 -31.50 -1.56 -9.42
C ALA A 691 -31.56 -0.57 -8.24
N TRP A 692 -31.27 -1.02 -7.00
CA TRP A 692 -31.21 -0.13 -5.83
C TRP A 692 -30.08 0.89 -5.94
N LYS A 693 -28.91 0.51 -6.49
CA LYS A 693 -27.82 1.45 -6.78
C LYS A 693 -28.22 2.46 -7.85
N ALA A 694 -28.83 2.02 -8.94
CA ALA A 694 -29.29 2.89 -10.01
C ALA A 694 -30.39 3.88 -9.54
N LEU A 695 -31.30 3.43 -8.66
CA LEU A 695 -32.27 4.32 -8.01
C LEU A 695 -31.58 5.39 -7.16
N ALA A 696 -30.58 5.00 -6.35
CA ALA A 696 -29.81 5.92 -5.51
C ALA A 696 -29.07 6.98 -6.34
N ASP A 697 -28.58 6.61 -7.53
CA ASP A 697 -27.81 7.50 -8.40
C ASP A 697 -28.68 8.37 -9.34
N SER A 698 -29.95 7.98 -9.58
CA SER A 698 -30.86 8.65 -10.53
C SER A 698 -31.26 10.09 -10.15
N LYS A 699 -31.19 10.45 -8.86
CA LYS A 699 -31.62 11.75 -8.27
C LYS A 699 -33.08 12.16 -8.53
N ALA A 700 -33.94 11.29 -9.07
CA ALA A 700 -35.35 11.57 -9.32
C ALA A 700 -36.22 11.34 -8.05
N PRO A 701 -37.25 12.16 -7.77
CA PRO A 701 -38.17 11.90 -6.67
C PRO A 701 -39.03 10.67 -6.96
N VAL A 702 -38.96 9.65 -6.10
CA VAL A 702 -39.80 8.45 -6.17
C VAL A 702 -40.99 8.63 -5.22
N GLU A 703 -42.23 8.49 -5.72
CA GLU A 703 -43.40 8.55 -4.84
C GLU A 703 -43.40 7.34 -3.87
N ALA A 704 -43.62 7.59 -2.57
CA ALA A 704 -43.68 6.54 -1.55
C ALA A 704 -44.80 5.51 -1.79
N SER A 705 -45.85 5.89 -2.53
CA SER A 705 -46.97 5.05 -2.97
C SER A 705 -46.54 3.91 -3.90
N THR A 706 -45.51 4.12 -4.73
CA THR A 706 -44.98 3.15 -5.71
C THR A 706 -44.16 2.05 -5.04
N LEU A 707 -43.57 2.35 -3.88
CA LEU A 707 -42.89 1.37 -3.02
C LEU A 707 -43.87 0.49 -2.20
N LEU A 708 -45.17 0.82 -2.15
CA LEU A 708 -46.13 0.29 -1.17
C LEU A 708 -47.42 -0.38 -1.74
N ARG A 709 -47.55 -0.64 -3.05
CA ARG A 709 -48.74 -1.33 -3.63
C ARG A 709 -48.42 -2.67 -4.33
N GLY A 710 -49.26 -3.69 -4.07
CA GLY A 710 -49.41 -4.96 -4.83
C GLY A 710 -49.12 -6.24 -4.01
N ARG A 711 -49.99 -7.27 -4.08
CA ARG A 711 -50.29 -8.27 -3.03
C ARG A 711 -50.04 -9.74 -3.41
N THR A 712 -49.74 -10.55 -2.36
CA THR A 712 -50.17 -11.94 -2.03
C THR A 712 -49.80 -13.12 -2.94
N ASP A 713 -49.05 -14.06 -2.34
CA ASP A 713 -49.12 -15.53 -2.50
C ASP A 713 -47.74 -16.15 -2.30
N ASP A 714 -47.38 -16.34 -1.03
CA ASP A 714 -46.58 -17.47 -0.58
C ASP A 714 -46.63 -17.52 0.96
N CYS A 715 -46.86 -18.69 1.57
CA CYS A 715 -47.16 -18.79 3.01
C CYS A 715 -46.05 -18.26 3.94
N ALA A 716 -44.80 -18.18 3.46
CA ALA A 716 -43.71 -17.51 4.19
C ALA A 716 -43.71 -15.98 4.01
N ARG A 717 -44.18 -15.49 2.86
CA ARG A 717 -44.33 -14.05 2.50
C ARG A 717 -45.52 -13.42 3.23
N VAL A 718 -46.64 -14.14 3.36
CA VAL A 718 -47.83 -13.70 4.11
C VAL A 718 -47.53 -13.48 5.59
N ARG A 719 -46.56 -14.20 6.17
CA ARG A 719 -46.20 -14.07 7.60
C ARG A 719 -45.42 -12.77 7.88
N ALA A 720 -44.44 -12.45 7.04
CA ALA A 720 -43.68 -11.20 7.14
C ALA A 720 -44.54 -9.98 6.76
N GLU A 721 -45.41 -10.11 5.76
CA GLU A 721 -46.32 -9.03 5.36
C GLU A 721 -47.50 -8.85 6.32
N ALA A 722 -48.04 -9.90 6.93
CA ALA A 722 -49.08 -9.79 7.96
C ALA A 722 -48.54 -9.19 9.26
N GLU A 723 -47.29 -9.48 9.65
CA GLU A 723 -46.63 -8.79 10.76
C GLU A 723 -46.43 -7.30 10.45
N VAL A 724 -46.00 -6.96 9.24
CA VAL A 724 -45.86 -5.56 8.79
C VAL A 724 -47.22 -4.85 8.67
N LEU A 725 -48.28 -5.53 8.19
CA LEU A 725 -49.63 -4.96 8.10
C LEU A 725 -50.32 -4.82 9.46
N ALA A 726 -50.16 -5.77 10.39
CA ALA A 726 -50.67 -5.66 11.76
C ALA A 726 -49.99 -4.50 12.51
N LEU A 727 -48.67 -4.32 12.32
CA LEU A 727 -47.90 -3.19 12.85
C LEU A 727 -48.33 -1.84 12.25
N THR A 728 -48.93 -1.82 11.06
CA THR A 728 -49.49 -0.58 10.49
C THR A 728 -50.90 -0.22 11.00
N ARG A 729 -51.65 -1.15 11.61
CA ARG A 729 -53.03 -0.88 12.08
C ARG A 729 -53.20 -0.61 13.58
N GLY A 730 -52.19 -0.90 14.40
CA GLY A 730 -52.17 -0.49 15.81
C GLY A 730 -53.02 -1.35 16.75
N GLU A 731 -52.94 -2.68 16.63
CA GLU A 731 -53.48 -3.62 17.62
C GLU A 731 -52.33 -4.46 18.22
N PRO A 732 -51.81 -4.09 19.42
CA PRO A 732 -50.62 -4.72 20.01
C PRO A 732 -50.84 -6.12 20.62
N ASP A 733 -52.09 -6.49 20.93
CA ASP A 733 -52.39 -7.63 21.81
C ASP A 733 -52.52 -9.00 21.12
N ALA A 734 -52.15 -9.12 19.84
CA ALA A 734 -52.38 -10.34 19.05
C ALA A 734 -51.15 -11.26 18.86
N LEU A 735 -50.01 -11.00 19.49
CA LEU A 735 -48.84 -11.87 19.36
C LEU A 735 -48.91 -13.05 20.36
N PRO A 736 -48.98 -14.32 19.90
CA PRO A 736 -48.93 -15.45 20.80
C PRO A 736 -47.50 -15.67 21.32
N PRO A 737 -47.34 -16.16 22.57
CA PRO A 737 -46.03 -16.31 23.19
C PRO A 737 -45.20 -17.40 22.51
N ALA A 738 -43.89 -17.17 22.47
CA ALA A 738 -42.87 -17.99 21.82
C ALA A 738 -43.03 -19.49 22.11
N GLN A 739 -43.56 -20.23 21.13
CA GLN A 739 -43.43 -21.68 21.07
C GLN A 739 -42.48 -22.08 19.94
N ARG A 740 -41.49 -22.90 20.31
CA ARG A 740 -40.58 -23.59 19.41
C ARG A 740 -41.33 -24.50 18.44
N TRP A 741 -40.69 -24.78 17.29
CA TRP A 741 -40.84 -25.90 16.33
C TRP A 741 -41.34 -25.54 14.91
N PRO A 742 -41.08 -26.38 13.88
CA PRO A 742 -40.01 -27.38 13.70
C PRO A 742 -39.11 -27.09 12.46
N GLU A 743 -37.85 -27.51 12.55
CA GLU A 743 -36.95 -27.67 11.41
C GLU A 743 -37.47 -28.80 10.52
N GLU A 744 -37.84 -28.54 9.26
CA GLU A 744 -37.58 -29.44 8.12
C GLU A 744 -38.22 -28.93 6.81
N ARG A 745 -37.43 -29.06 5.74
CA ARG A 745 -37.73 -28.88 4.30
C ARG A 745 -37.70 -27.46 3.76
N PHE A 746 -36.50 -27.01 3.36
CA PHE A 746 -36.13 -26.52 2.02
C PHE A 746 -34.65 -26.07 2.08
N HIS A 747 -33.78 -26.68 1.25
CA HIS A 747 -32.36 -26.30 1.14
C HIS A 747 -32.12 -25.46 -0.13
N PRO A 748 -31.89 -24.14 -0.02
CA PRO A 748 -31.17 -23.34 -1.02
C PRO A 748 -29.66 -23.27 -0.68
N PRO A 749 -28.80 -22.83 -1.62
CA PRO A 749 -27.34 -22.81 -1.43
C PRO A 749 -26.94 -21.80 -0.35
N THR A 750 -26.62 -22.33 0.83
CA THR A 750 -26.07 -21.67 2.03
C THR A 750 -26.86 -20.50 2.65
N PRO A 751 -27.19 -20.55 3.96
CA PRO A 751 -27.86 -19.46 4.69
C PRO A 751 -27.13 -18.09 4.66
N ASP A 752 -25.81 -18.07 4.45
CA ASP A 752 -24.98 -16.87 4.61
C ASP A 752 -24.90 -15.97 3.36
N GLY A 753 -25.04 -16.54 2.15
CA GLY A 753 -25.09 -15.76 0.90
C GLY A 753 -26.36 -14.92 0.78
N ALA A 754 -27.47 -15.44 1.31
CA ALA A 754 -28.71 -14.68 1.46
C ALA A 754 -28.51 -13.53 2.45
N ARG A 755 -27.85 -13.79 3.60
CA ARG A 755 -27.58 -12.78 4.64
C ARG A 755 -26.74 -11.60 4.14
N HIS A 756 -25.64 -11.85 3.42
CA HIS A 756 -24.80 -10.79 2.82
C HIS A 756 -25.54 -9.97 1.76
N SER A 757 -26.27 -10.66 0.87
CA SER A 757 -27.07 -9.99 -0.16
C SER A 757 -28.15 -9.11 0.46
N LEU A 758 -28.76 -9.55 1.57
CA LEU A 758 -29.74 -8.80 2.35
C LEU A 758 -29.13 -7.58 3.06
N GLU A 759 -27.90 -7.64 3.57
CA GLU A 759 -27.22 -6.50 4.20
C GLU A 759 -26.86 -5.41 3.20
N PHE A 760 -26.34 -5.76 2.01
CA PHE A 760 -26.12 -4.77 0.94
C PHE A 760 -27.44 -4.17 0.43
N LEU A 761 -28.49 -4.97 0.33
CA LEU A 761 -29.82 -4.46 -0.02
C LEU A 761 -30.35 -3.48 1.05
N ARG A 762 -30.20 -3.81 2.33
CA ARG A 762 -30.55 -2.92 3.46
C ARG A 762 -29.76 -1.62 3.40
N LEU A 763 -28.45 -1.69 3.16
CA LEU A 763 -27.56 -0.53 3.04
C LEU A 763 -28.03 0.45 1.95
N TYR A 764 -28.23 -0.05 0.72
CA TYR A 764 -28.62 0.81 -0.40
C TYR A 764 -30.08 1.29 -0.30
N ALA A 765 -30.96 0.51 0.35
CA ALA A 765 -32.31 0.96 0.68
C ALA A 765 -32.30 2.13 1.69
N VAL A 766 -31.46 2.07 2.74
CA VAL A 766 -31.29 3.20 3.69
C VAL A 766 -30.72 4.43 2.97
N ARG A 767 -29.74 4.26 2.07
CA ARG A 767 -29.18 5.37 1.26
C ARG A 767 -30.20 6.01 0.32
N ALA A 768 -31.06 5.21 -0.30
CA ALA A 768 -32.16 5.70 -1.12
C ALA A 768 -33.18 6.48 -0.25
N ALA A 769 -33.49 5.97 0.94
CA ALA A 769 -34.39 6.63 1.88
C ALA A 769 -33.88 8.01 2.34
N ALA A 770 -32.58 8.16 2.58
CA ALA A 770 -31.96 9.45 2.97
C ALA A 770 -32.21 10.61 1.98
N ARG A 771 -32.66 10.30 0.75
CA ARG A 771 -33.00 11.28 -0.29
C ARG A 771 -34.47 11.73 -0.25
N LEU A 772 -35.30 11.13 0.61
CA LEU A 772 -36.66 11.60 0.81
C LEU A 772 -36.66 12.99 1.48
N PRO A 773 -37.49 13.94 0.99
CA PRO A 773 -37.49 15.31 1.49
C PRO A 773 -38.01 15.47 2.92
N ARG A 774 -38.71 14.46 3.47
CA ARG A 774 -39.13 14.37 4.88
C ARG A 774 -39.13 12.91 5.36
N PRO A 775 -38.82 12.63 6.64
CA PRO A 775 -38.96 11.29 7.20
C PRO A 775 -40.45 10.84 7.15
N PRO A 776 -40.74 9.59 6.73
CA PRO A 776 -42.10 9.05 6.78
C PRO A 776 -42.64 9.02 8.21
N ALA A 777 -43.97 9.12 8.39
CA ALA A 777 -44.59 9.21 9.72
C ALA A 777 -44.35 7.99 10.65
N ARG A 778 -43.83 6.87 10.14
CA ARG A 778 -43.47 5.66 10.91
C ARG A 778 -42.14 5.07 10.42
N THR A 779 -41.03 5.35 11.10
CA THR A 779 -39.68 4.93 10.67
C THR A 779 -39.22 3.60 11.29
N LEU A 780 -40.09 2.58 11.28
CA LEU A 780 -39.74 1.24 11.78
C LEU A 780 -38.55 0.60 11.04
N PHE A 781 -38.32 0.97 9.77
CA PHE A 781 -37.19 0.48 8.99
C PHE A 781 -35.83 1.04 9.46
N ILE A 782 -35.74 2.30 9.87
CA ILE A 782 -34.50 2.86 10.45
C ILE A 782 -34.28 2.31 11.86
N CYS A 783 -35.33 2.17 12.66
CA CYS A 783 -35.25 1.50 13.96
C CYS A 783 -34.69 0.06 13.81
N ARG A 784 -35.22 -0.74 12.87
CA ARG A 784 -34.65 -2.06 12.55
C ARG A 784 -33.24 -1.99 11.97
N ALA A 785 -32.90 -1.00 11.14
CA ALA A 785 -31.54 -0.82 10.63
C ALA A 785 -30.54 -0.51 11.75
N LEU A 786 -30.95 0.24 12.78
CA LEU A 786 -30.15 0.54 13.96
C LEU A 786 -30.00 -0.65 14.93
N VAL A 787 -31.02 -1.51 15.04
CA VAL A 787 -31.09 -2.61 16.01
C VAL A 787 -30.66 -3.97 15.43
N GLU A 788 -31.04 -4.26 14.19
CA GLU A 788 -30.86 -5.57 13.53
C GLU A 788 -29.85 -5.53 12.35
N GLY A 789 -29.34 -4.36 11.98
CA GLY A 789 -28.40 -4.18 10.86
C GLY A 789 -26.95 -4.48 11.24
N SER A 790 -26.13 -4.83 10.25
CA SER A 790 -24.66 -4.83 10.38
C SER A 790 -24.14 -3.42 10.69
N ASP A 791 -22.91 -3.30 11.21
CA ASP A 791 -22.35 -2.01 11.58
C ASP A 791 -22.36 -1.01 10.40
N ASP A 792 -22.14 -1.43 9.14
CA ASP A 792 -22.25 -0.55 7.95
C ASP A 792 -23.68 -0.02 7.71
N VAL A 793 -24.69 -0.87 7.91
CA VAL A 793 -26.11 -0.50 7.81
C VAL A 793 -26.48 0.47 8.94
N ARG A 794 -26.00 0.20 10.16
CA ARG A 794 -26.21 1.07 11.33
C ARG A 794 -25.53 2.42 11.16
N ARG A 795 -24.29 2.48 10.65
CA ARG A 795 -23.58 3.74 10.34
C ARG A 795 -24.37 4.58 9.34
N THR A 796 -24.81 3.97 8.24
CA THR A 796 -25.62 4.64 7.21
C THR A 796 -26.98 5.10 7.76
N ALA A 797 -27.57 4.35 8.70
CA ALA A 797 -28.78 4.76 9.39
C ALA A 797 -28.54 6.00 10.28
N PHE A 798 -27.44 6.07 11.04
CA PHE A 798 -27.08 7.26 11.81
C PHE A 798 -26.84 8.49 10.93
N GLU A 799 -26.14 8.33 9.80
CA GLU A 799 -25.95 9.40 8.83
C GLU A 799 -27.29 9.89 8.25
N THR A 800 -28.21 8.96 7.97
CA THR A 800 -29.56 9.29 7.48
C THR A 800 -30.37 10.07 8.51
N LEU A 801 -30.28 9.68 9.78
CA LEU A 801 -30.95 10.39 10.87
C LEU A 801 -30.39 11.79 11.10
N GLU A 802 -29.07 11.98 10.94
CA GLU A 802 -28.43 13.29 11.01
C GLU A 802 -28.91 14.20 9.86
N VAL A 803 -29.04 13.67 8.64
CA VAL A 803 -29.60 14.40 7.49
C VAL A 803 -31.06 14.80 7.72
N TRP A 804 -31.87 13.90 8.27
CA TRP A 804 -33.27 14.18 8.61
C TRP A 804 -33.45 15.03 9.87
N LYS A 805 -32.38 15.21 10.66
CA LYS A 805 -32.41 15.81 12.00
C LYS A 805 -33.44 15.14 12.92
N ASP A 806 -33.50 13.81 12.86
CA ASP A 806 -34.47 12.99 13.60
C ASP A 806 -33.84 12.35 14.84
N TRP A 807 -34.07 12.96 16.00
CA TRP A 807 -33.42 12.63 17.29
C TRP A 807 -34.20 11.66 18.18
N ARG A 808 -35.19 10.94 17.62
CA ARG A 808 -36.15 10.12 18.40
C ARG A 808 -35.65 8.71 18.78
N TYR A 809 -34.52 8.24 18.25
CA TYR A 809 -34.02 6.86 18.42
C TYR A 809 -32.98 6.76 19.54
N VAL A 810 -33.36 7.22 20.74
CA VAL A 810 -32.46 7.36 21.88
C VAL A 810 -31.96 6.00 22.38
N GLU A 811 -32.85 5.03 22.57
CA GLU A 811 -32.49 3.71 23.12
C GLU A 811 -31.68 2.89 22.11
N GLU A 812 -32.02 2.96 20.83
CA GLU A 812 -31.28 2.31 19.74
C GLU A 812 -29.90 2.94 19.55
N ALA A 813 -29.76 4.26 19.78
CA ALA A 813 -28.48 4.95 19.77
C ALA A 813 -27.62 4.63 21.00
N LEU A 814 -28.23 4.38 22.17
CA LEU A 814 -27.50 3.94 23.36
C LEU A 814 -26.93 2.52 23.21
N ASP A 815 -27.62 1.64 22.49
CA ASP A 815 -27.07 0.30 22.19
C ASP A 815 -25.77 0.40 21.38
N ALA A 816 -25.67 1.37 20.47
CA ALA A 816 -24.48 1.59 19.68
C ALA A 816 -23.23 1.93 20.52
N PHE A 817 -23.37 2.50 21.73
CA PHE A 817 -22.24 2.71 22.67
C PHE A 817 -21.60 1.40 23.15
N ARG A 818 -22.32 0.28 23.05
CA ARG A 818 -21.79 -1.05 23.41
C ARG A 818 -21.17 -1.78 22.23
N SER A 819 -21.24 -1.22 21.02
CA SER A 819 -20.68 -1.84 19.82
C SER A 819 -19.16 -2.00 19.94
N GLN A 820 -18.62 -3.07 19.35
CA GLN A 820 -17.18 -3.21 19.23
C GLN A 820 -16.58 -2.25 18.18
N ASP A 821 -17.38 -1.81 17.19
CA ASP A 821 -16.98 -0.82 16.16
C ASP A 821 -16.85 0.60 16.76
N PRO A 822 -15.63 1.15 16.85
CA PRO A 822 -15.40 2.49 17.37
C PRO A 822 -16.04 3.61 16.53
N THR A 823 -16.18 3.40 15.22
CA THR A 823 -16.82 4.37 14.32
C THR A 823 -18.31 4.48 14.62
N LEU A 824 -18.95 3.35 14.92
CA LEU A 824 -20.36 3.33 15.28
C LEU A 824 -20.60 3.99 16.64
N ARG A 825 -19.74 3.71 17.65
CA ARG A 825 -19.77 4.42 18.93
C ARG A 825 -19.61 5.93 18.74
N ARG A 826 -18.65 6.34 17.91
CA ARG A 826 -18.41 7.75 17.56
C ARG A 826 -19.62 8.41 16.89
N LEU A 827 -20.26 7.76 15.93
CA LEU A 827 -21.46 8.29 15.26
C LEU A 827 -22.64 8.44 16.23
N ALA A 828 -22.83 7.49 17.14
CA ALA A 828 -23.82 7.62 18.20
C ALA A 828 -23.48 8.77 19.17
N ILE A 829 -22.21 8.93 19.55
CA ILE A 829 -21.74 10.03 20.41
C ILE A 829 -21.99 11.39 19.74
N ARG A 830 -21.75 11.45 18.42
CA ARG A 830 -22.05 12.62 17.60
C ARG A 830 -23.55 12.88 17.51
N TYR A 831 -24.37 11.85 17.32
CA TYR A 831 -25.82 11.93 17.25
C TYR A 831 -26.39 12.63 18.50
N PHE A 832 -25.95 12.23 19.69
CA PHE A 832 -26.33 12.89 20.94
C PHE A 832 -25.81 14.32 21.05
N GLY A 833 -24.55 14.58 20.68
CA GLY A 833 -23.96 15.91 20.72
C GLY A 833 -24.59 16.91 19.74
N SER A 834 -25.08 16.42 18.58
CA SER A 834 -25.73 17.22 17.54
C SER A 834 -27.20 17.54 17.84
N ALA A 835 -27.86 16.79 18.73
CA ALA A 835 -29.23 17.08 19.16
C ALA A 835 -29.34 18.39 20.00
N ALA A 836 -28.21 18.88 20.54
CA ALA A 836 -28.11 20.09 21.36
C ALA A 836 -29.05 20.11 22.58
N ASP A 837 -29.41 18.93 23.09
CA ASP A 837 -30.21 18.74 24.31
C ASP A 837 -29.29 18.44 25.50
N PRO A 838 -29.18 19.34 26.48
CA PRO A 838 -28.31 19.15 27.65
C PRO A 838 -28.62 17.89 28.46
N SER A 839 -29.82 17.31 28.36
CA SER A 839 -30.18 16.08 29.08
C SER A 839 -29.38 14.85 28.63
N TYR A 840 -28.72 14.89 27.47
CA TYR A 840 -27.85 13.83 26.98
C TYR A 840 -26.42 13.88 27.54
N GLU A 841 -26.07 14.92 28.31
CA GLU A 841 -24.76 15.07 28.94
C GLU A 841 -24.37 13.83 29.77
N GLU A 842 -25.29 13.35 30.62
CA GLU A 842 -25.08 12.15 31.45
C GLU A 842 -24.90 10.86 30.65
N ARG A 843 -25.36 10.84 29.39
CA ARG A 843 -25.24 9.67 28.51
C ARG A 843 -23.89 9.66 27.77
N VAL A 844 -23.36 10.83 27.42
CA VAL A 844 -22.08 10.97 26.71
C VAL A 844 -20.88 10.98 27.68
N LEU A 845 -21.08 11.43 28.92
CA LEU A 845 -20.03 11.50 29.96
C LEU A 845 -19.20 10.21 30.12
N PRO A 846 -19.80 9.00 30.23
CA PRO A 846 -19.02 7.76 30.34
C PRO A 846 -18.13 7.47 29.13
N MET A 847 -18.45 8.03 27.95
CA MET A 847 -17.71 7.83 26.71
C MET A 847 -16.41 8.64 26.64
N LEU A 848 -16.16 9.56 27.60
CA LEU A 848 -14.83 10.14 27.80
C LEU A 848 -13.76 9.08 28.15
N HIS A 849 -14.20 7.95 28.69
CA HIS A 849 -13.37 6.80 29.03
C HIS A 849 -13.48 5.68 27.99
N ASP A 850 -13.96 5.98 26.78
CA ASP A 850 -13.99 4.99 25.69
C ASP A 850 -12.56 4.49 25.42
N ARG A 851 -12.45 3.19 25.18
CA ARG A 851 -11.17 2.52 24.85
C ARG A 851 -10.60 2.97 23.50
N ASP A 852 -11.45 3.50 22.62
CA ASP A 852 -11.04 4.09 21.34
C ASP A 852 -10.84 5.60 21.46
N LEU A 853 -9.68 6.06 20.98
CA LEU A 853 -9.26 7.46 21.10
C LEU A 853 -10.20 8.41 20.34
N PHE A 854 -10.67 8.04 19.16
CA PHE A 854 -11.52 8.91 18.33
C PHE A 854 -12.94 9.01 18.87
N ALA A 855 -13.46 7.92 19.45
CA ALA A 855 -14.73 7.94 20.19
C ALA A 855 -14.63 8.84 21.44
N ALA A 856 -13.55 8.73 22.21
CA ALA A 856 -13.31 9.60 23.37
C ALA A 856 -13.13 11.09 23.00
N GLN A 857 -12.44 11.37 21.88
CA GLN A 857 -12.31 12.72 21.32
C GLN A 857 -13.67 13.27 20.87
N GLU A 858 -14.48 12.47 20.17
CA GLU A 858 -15.82 12.88 19.77
C GLU A 858 -16.73 13.07 21.01
N ALA A 859 -16.56 12.29 22.08
CA ALA A 859 -17.30 12.49 23.33
C ALA A 859 -16.96 13.84 23.95
N THR A 860 -15.67 14.20 23.96
CA THR A 860 -15.19 15.52 24.39
C THR A 860 -15.79 16.63 23.53
N ALA A 861 -15.76 16.48 22.20
CA ALA A 861 -16.34 17.45 21.26
C ALA A 861 -17.88 17.56 21.38
N SER A 862 -18.57 16.45 21.64
CA SER A 862 -20.02 16.42 21.91
C SER A 862 -20.36 17.10 23.23
N LEU A 863 -19.63 16.85 24.31
CA LEU A 863 -19.83 17.53 25.59
C LEU A 863 -19.54 19.03 25.51
N ALA A 864 -18.56 19.44 24.69
CA ALA A 864 -18.31 20.85 24.37
C ALA A 864 -19.48 21.47 23.59
N ARG A 865 -20.05 20.76 22.59
CA ARG A 865 -21.26 21.18 21.87
C ARG A 865 -22.48 21.30 22.79
N LEU A 866 -22.61 20.41 23.77
CA LEU A 866 -23.65 20.43 24.80
C LEU A 866 -23.40 21.49 25.90
N ARG A 867 -22.28 22.22 25.84
CA ARG A 867 -21.87 23.26 26.82
C ARG A 867 -21.78 22.75 28.25
N SER A 868 -21.23 21.55 28.44
CA SER A 868 -21.08 20.91 29.75
C SER A 868 -20.28 21.77 30.74
N ALA A 869 -20.90 22.11 31.87
CA ALA A 869 -20.22 22.78 32.99
C ALA A 869 -19.19 21.86 33.69
N TYR A 870 -19.28 20.55 33.45
CA TYR A 870 -18.38 19.54 34.01
C TYR A 870 -17.01 19.57 33.33
N LEU A 871 -16.95 19.74 32.00
CA LEU A 871 -15.70 19.81 31.22
C LEU A 871 -14.80 20.98 31.67
N ALA A 872 -15.39 22.12 32.03
CA ALA A 872 -14.68 23.30 32.52
C ALA A 872 -14.08 23.12 33.93
N ARG A 873 -14.60 22.17 34.70
CA ARG A 873 -14.20 21.91 36.09
C ARG A 873 -13.17 20.79 36.23
N TYR A 874 -13.15 19.84 35.28
CA TYR A 874 -12.35 18.60 35.35
C TYR A 874 -10.96 18.72 34.71
N VAL A 875 -10.78 19.64 33.75
CA VAL A 875 -9.49 19.86 33.04
C VAL A 875 -8.37 20.33 33.99
N PRO A 876 -8.59 21.25 34.94
CA PRO A 876 -7.57 21.62 35.93
C PRO A 876 -7.17 20.45 36.87
N ASP A 877 -8.13 19.63 37.30
CA ASP A 877 -7.89 18.49 38.20
C ASP A 877 -7.14 17.32 37.53
N LEU A 878 -7.22 17.20 36.19
CA LEU A 878 -6.41 16.27 35.38
C LEU A 878 -4.97 16.77 35.16
N LEU A 879 -4.72 18.07 35.32
CA LEU A 879 -3.42 18.72 35.13
C LEU A 879 -2.63 18.87 36.44
N GLU A 880 -3.30 18.92 37.60
CA GLU A 880 -2.67 19.02 38.92
C GLU A 880 -2.49 17.64 39.58
N GLU A 881 -1.34 17.00 39.35
CA GLU A 881 -0.94 15.72 39.96
C GLU A 881 -0.94 15.72 41.50
N LYS A 882 -1.66 14.77 42.11
CA LYS A 882 -1.17 14.00 43.28
C LYS A 882 -1.54 12.51 43.32
N ALA A 883 -2.25 11.94 42.34
CA ALA A 883 -2.68 10.53 42.37
C ALA A 883 -2.37 9.70 41.10
N LEU A 884 -1.80 10.30 40.03
CA LEU A 884 -1.45 9.57 38.81
C LEU A 884 -0.43 8.43 38.99
N PRO A 885 0.59 8.54 39.87
CA PRO A 885 1.57 7.46 40.06
C PRO A 885 0.99 6.18 40.69
N ASP A 886 -0.13 6.28 41.40
CA ASP A 886 -0.75 5.17 42.14
C ASP A 886 -1.83 4.40 41.32
N LEU A 887 -2.08 4.82 40.07
CA LEU A 887 -3.03 4.15 39.18
C LEU A 887 -2.37 2.99 38.42
N PRO A 888 -3.09 1.86 38.21
CA PRO A 888 -2.62 0.76 37.36
C PRO A 888 -2.32 1.22 35.92
N ASP A 889 -1.29 0.65 35.29
CA ASP A 889 -0.79 1.06 33.97
C ASP A 889 -1.87 1.15 32.89
N PHE A 890 -2.81 0.21 32.86
CA PHE A 890 -3.90 0.20 31.87
C PHE A 890 -4.93 1.32 32.04
N VAL A 891 -4.95 1.99 33.20
CA VAL A 891 -5.78 3.18 33.49
C VAL A 891 -4.97 4.45 33.31
N ARG A 892 -3.70 4.43 33.74
CA ARG A 892 -2.76 5.56 33.63
C ARG A 892 -2.41 5.87 32.18
N GLU A 893 -2.07 4.86 31.37
CA GLU A 893 -1.63 5.05 29.98
C GLU A 893 -2.67 5.78 29.11
N PRO A 894 -3.96 5.38 29.10
CA PRO A 894 -4.98 6.07 28.31
C PRO A 894 -5.24 7.51 28.77
N ILE A 895 -5.18 7.77 30.08
CA ILE A 895 -5.36 9.13 30.65
C ILE A 895 -4.18 10.01 30.26
N GLU A 896 -2.94 9.53 30.39
CA GLU A 896 -1.75 10.22 29.90
C GLU A 896 -1.80 10.41 28.37
N ARG A 897 -2.42 9.50 27.62
CA ARG A 897 -2.57 9.59 26.15
C ARG A 897 -3.67 10.58 25.74
N CYS A 898 -4.71 10.74 26.57
CA CYS A 898 -5.78 11.73 26.42
C CYS A 898 -5.30 13.15 26.78
N ILE A 899 -4.50 13.29 27.85
CA ILE A 899 -3.78 14.54 28.20
C ILE A 899 -2.78 14.91 27.09
N ARG A 900 -2.08 13.91 26.53
CA ARG A 900 -1.23 14.06 25.32
C ARG A 900 -2.02 14.20 24.01
N SER A 901 -3.36 14.13 24.03
CA SER A 901 -4.15 14.22 22.81
C SER A 901 -4.22 15.69 22.37
N ARG A 902 -3.42 15.98 21.36
CA ARG A 902 -3.30 17.21 20.59
C ARG A 902 -4.61 17.99 20.42
N GLU A 903 -5.76 17.36 20.24
CA GLU A 903 -7.02 18.07 20.00
C GLU A 903 -7.72 18.59 21.25
N ALA A 904 -7.56 17.96 22.42
CA ALA A 904 -8.24 18.39 23.64
C ALA A 904 -7.63 19.69 24.20
N VAL A 905 -6.29 19.76 24.26
CA VAL A 905 -5.55 20.97 24.68
C VAL A 905 -5.79 22.10 23.68
N LEU A 906 -5.78 21.80 22.37
CA LEU A 906 -6.01 22.79 21.33
C LEU A 906 -7.46 23.28 21.24
N ALA A 907 -8.45 22.44 21.57
CA ALA A 907 -9.85 22.85 21.66
C ALA A 907 -10.07 23.83 22.83
N THR A 908 -9.41 23.60 23.97
CA THR A 908 -9.48 24.48 25.14
C THR A 908 -8.76 25.82 24.90
N VAL A 909 -7.56 25.80 24.31
CA VAL A 909 -6.82 27.02 23.95
C VAL A 909 -7.57 27.84 22.87
N ARG A 910 -8.25 27.18 21.93
CA ARG A 910 -9.14 27.84 20.94
C ARG A 910 -10.40 28.44 21.56
N ALA A 911 -10.88 27.90 22.68
CA ALA A 911 -12.08 28.36 23.35
C ALA A 911 -11.84 29.58 24.26
N SER A 912 -10.64 29.76 24.82
CA SER A 912 -10.27 30.93 25.64
C SER A 912 -8.75 31.15 25.74
N PRO A 913 -8.11 31.83 24.76
CA PRO A 913 -6.68 32.07 24.79
C PRO A 913 -6.32 33.20 25.76
N THR A 914 -5.74 32.87 26.92
CA THR A 914 -5.11 33.84 27.84
C THR A 914 -3.58 33.72 27.78
N ALA A 915 -2.88 34.82 28.09
CA ALA A 915 -1.40 34.83 28.08
C ALA A 915 -0.79 33.84 29.09
N GLU A 916 -1.43 33.65 30.24
CA GLU A 916 -1.02 32.70 31.29
C GLU A 916 -1.14 31.26 30.81
N LEU A 917 -2.28 30.90 30.20
CA LEU A 917 -2.52 29.56 29.66
C LEU A 917 -1.52 29.21 28.56
N LEU A 918 -1.20 30.15 27.67
CA LEU A 918 -0.24 29.93 26.59
C LEU A 918 1.19 29.69 27.12
N VAL A 919 1.62 30.45 28.14
CA VAL A 919 2.94 30.30 28.78
C VAL A 919 3.05 28.99 29.55
N ASP A 920 2.00 28.61 30.28
CA ASP A 920 2.03 27.37 31.06
C ASP A 920 1.98 26.15 30.15
N THR A 921 1.19 26.21 29.06
CA THR A 921 1.21 25.17 28.01
C THR A 921 2.59 25.08 27.35
N TRP A 922 3.23 26.21 27.03
CA TRP A 922 4.56 26.25 26.43
C TRP A 922 5.62 25.50 27.25
N LYS A 923 5.61 25.68 28.58
CA LYS A 923 6.56 25.04 29.51
C LYS A 923 6.39 23.53 29.60
N GLN A 924 5.18 23.04 29.39
CA GLN A 924 4.82 21.62 29.54
C GLN A 924 4.97 20.82 28.24
N CYS A 925 4.96 21.50 27.10
CA CYS A 925 5.09 20.90 25.77
C CYS A 925 6.53 20.56 25.37
N ASP A 926 6.68 19.56 24.50
CA ASP A 926 7.95 19.24 23.85
C ASP A 926 8.26 20.20 22.67
N ALA A 927 9.42 20.03 22.02
CA ALA A 927 9.85 20.92 20.94
C ALA A 927 8.94 20.88 19.70
N LEU A 928 8.31 19.74 19.39
CA LEU A 928 7.41 19.61 18.25
C LEU A 928 6.08 20.30 18.56
N ASP A 929 5.57 20.08 19.78
CA ASP A 929 4.33 20.70 20.25
C ASP A 929 4.44 22.23 20.34
N ARG A 930 5.62 22.76 20.73
CA ARG A 930 5.89 24.21 20.70
C ARG A 930 5.85 24.78 19.30
N VAL A 931 6.32 24.05 18.28
CA VAL A 931 6.19 24.48 16.88
C VAL A 931 4.73 24.59 16.46
N PHE A 932 3.88 23.63 16.85
CA PHE A 932 2.44 23.69 16.57
C PHE A 932 1.72 24.79 17.35
N LEU A 933 2.10 25.05 18.60
CA LEU A 933 1.61 26.20 19.38
C LEU A 933 1.88 27.51 18.62
N LEU A 934 3.06 27.68 18.03
CA LEU A 934 3.42 28.86 17.25
C LEU A 934 2.53 29.05 16.01
N GLU A 935 2.16 27.98 15.31
CA GLU A 935 1.26 28.04 14.15
C GLU A 935 -0.14 28.58 14.52
N LEU A 936 -0.61 28.30 15.74
CA LEU A 936 -1.89 28.80 16.24
C LEU A 936 -1.83 30.28 16.65
N LEU A 937 -0.65 30.72 17.12
CA LEU A 937 -0.38 32.11 17.47
C LEU A 937 -0.27 33.03 16.23
N ALA A 938 -0.22 32.47 15.01
CA ALA A 938 -0.24 33.24 13.76
C ALA A 938 -1.63 33.81 13.38
N THR A 939 -2.58 33.87 14.31
CA THR A 939 -3.93 34.46 14.16
C THR A 939 -3.99 35.88 14.77
N PRO A 940 -5.00 36.73 14.46
CA PRO A 940 -4.98 38.18 14.77
C PRO A 940 -4.96 38.61 16.26
N GLN A 941 -4.81 37.71 17.22
CA GLN A 941 -4.91 37.97 18.66
C GLN A 941 -3.52 38.20 19.31
N ALA A 942 -2.70 39.04 18.67
CA ALA A 942 -1.26 39.12 18.87
C ALA A 942 -0.80 39.63 20.27
N ALA A 943 -1.61 40.43 20.97
CA ALA A 943 -1.19 41.03 22.25
C ALA A 943 -1.08 40.01 23.41
N ALA A 944 -1.82 38.89 23.37
CA ALA A 944 -1.76 37.85 24.40
C ALA A 944 -0.59 36.86 24.19
N ALA A 945 0.03 36.89 23.01
CA ALA A 945 1.05 35.92 22.58
C ALA A 945 2.49 36.34 22.91
N GLN A 946 2.74 37.60 23.26
CA GLN A 946 4.08 38.15 23.43
C GLN A 946 4.98 37.32 24.38
N PRO A 947 4.51 36.90 25.58
CA PRO A 947 5.36 36.12 26.49
C PRO A 947 5.74 34.74 25.93
N ALA A 948 4.84 34.10 25.17
CA ALA A 948 5.12 32.81 24.53
C ALA A 948 6.09 32.96 23.34
N LEU A 949 5.98 34.05 22.57
CA LEU A 949 6.92 34.36 21.49
C LEU A 949 8.32 34.69 22.03
N GLU A 950 8.43 35.36 23.17
CA GLU A 950 9.72 35.60 23.84
C GLU A 950 10.38 34.30 24.33
N LEU A 951 9.58 33.35 24.83
CA LEU A 951 10.06 32.01 25.16
C LEU A 951 10.52 31.25 23.90
N GLY A 952 9.77 31.35 22.80
CA GLY A 952 10.13 30.75 21.52
C GLY A 952 11.43 31.28 20.92
N LEU A 953 11.71 32.58 21.07
CA LEU A 953 12.98 33.18 20.62
C LEU A 953 14.19 32.71 21.43
N THR A 954 13.99 32.17 22.64
CA THR A 954 15.07 31.71 23.53
C THR A 954 15.06 30.19 23.73
N ASP A 955 14.25 29.45 22.96
CA ASP A 955 14.10 28.02 23.10
C ASP A 955 15.41 27.27 22.80
N SER A 956 15.67 26.20 23.53
CA SER A 956 16.82 25.30 23.31
C SER A 956 16.87 24.71 21.90
N HIS A 957 15.71 24.49 21.25
CA HIS A 957 15.63 23.83 19.95
C HIS A 957 15.64 24.84 18.78
N PRO A 958 16.56 24.72 17.80
CA PRO A 958 16.71 25.71 16.72
C PRO A 958 15.47 25.82 15.81
N GLU A 959 14.75 24.72 15.59
CA GLU A 959 13.50 24.75 14.80
C GLU A 959 12.41 25.60 15.48
N VAL A 960 12.29 25.55 16.81
CA VAL A 960 11.32 26.35 17.55
C VAL A 960 11.66 27.83 17.42
N ARG A 961 12.94 28.20 17.56
CA ARG A 961 13.41 29.59 17.36
C ARG A 961 13.13 30.10 15.96
N LEU A 962 13.42 29.28 14.93
CA LEU A 962 13.18 29.60 13.54
C LEU A 962 11.68 29.82 13.24
N GLN A 963 10.82 28.92 13.71
CA GLN A 963 9.38 29.04 13.51
C GLN A 963 8.81 30.24 14.28
N THR A 964 9.37 30.54 15.46
CA THR A 964 9.00 31.75 16.22
C THR A 964 9.31 33.02 15.42
N LEU A 965 10.50 33.11 14.79
CA LEU A 965 10.87 34.23 13.92
C LEU A 965 9.91 34.39 12.73
N LYS A 966 9.47 33.28 12.12
CA LYS A 966 8.50 33.30 11.01
C LYS A 966 7.13 33.79 11.46
N VAL A 967 6.66 33.35 12.63
CA VAL A 967 5.38 33.78 13.20
C VAL A 967 5.42 35.26 13.60
N ILE A 968 6.50 35.71 14.23
CA ILE A 968 6.69 37.15 14.55
C ILE A 968 6.73 38.00 13.28
N GLU A 969 7.21 37.48 12.15
CA GLU A 969 7.17 38.21 10.88
C GLU A 969 5.73 38.36 10.32
N LEU A 970 4.86 37.38 10.58
CA LEU A 970 3.44 37.44 10.21
C LEU A 970 2.64 38.36 11.13
N LEU A 971 3.05 38.49 12.38
CA LEU A 971 2.42 39.34 13.39
C LEU A 971 2.97 40.77 13.30
N SER A 972 2.11 41.73 12.94
CA SER A 972 2.53 43.15 12.80
C SER A 972 2.83 43.83 14.16
N GLU A 973 2.37 43.24 15.26
CA GLU A 973 2.65 43.57 16.67
C GLU A 973 2.84 42.24 17.42
N PRO A 974 3.70 42.10 18.44
CA PRO A 974 4.48 43.12 19.16
C PRO A 974 5.89 43.40 18.60
N ASP A 975 6.48 44.54 18.98
CA ASP A 975 7.88 44.87 18.69
C ASP A 975 8.87 44.04 19.53
N LEU A 976 9.44 43.00 18.91
CA LEU A 976 10.43 42.11 19.52
C LEU A 976 11.86 42.40 19.06
N THR A 977 12.12 43.60 18.53
CA THR A 977 13.43 44.00 17.98
C THR A 977 14.60 43.75 18.94
N ALA A 978 14.44 44.01 20.24
CA ALA A 978 15.48 43.78 21.24
C ALA A 978 15.78 42.29 21.46
N SER A 979 14.75 41.44 21.45
CA SER A 979 14.87 39.99 21.61
C SER A 979 15.44 39.32 20.37
N VAL A 980 14.97 39.70 19.17
CA VAL A 980 15.46 39.18 17.89
C VAL A 980 16.92 39.56 17.62
N ARG A 981 17.38 40.74 18.07
CA ARG A 981 18.80 41.13 17.92
C ARG A 981 19.77 40.14 18.55
N LYS A 982 19.38 39.44 19.63
CA LYS A 982 20.21 38.41 20.27
C LYS A 982 20.45 37.20 19.35
N LEU A 983 19.54 36.93 18.42
CA LEU A 983 19.61 35.80 17.49
C LEU A 983 20.52 36.07 16.29
N LEU A 984 21.10 37.27 16.16
CA LEU A 984 22.15 37.55 15.18
C LEU A 984 23.43 36.73 15.45
N GLU A 985 23.59 36.23 16.67
CA GLU A 985 24.70 35.36 17.09
C GLU A 985 24.26 33.89 17.26
N ASP A 986 23.07 33.51 16.78
CA ASP A 986 22.55 32.15 16.94
C ASP A 986 23.44 31.10 16.25
N PRO A 987 23.67 29.90 16.83
CA PRO A 987 24.42 28.84 16.16
C PRO A 987 23.81 28.40 14.81
N SER A 988 22.48 28.47 14.67
CA SER A 988 21.76 28.13 13.44
C SER A 988 21.83 29.26 12.42
N HIS A 989 22.34 28.97 11.22
CA HIS A 989 22.40 29.93 10.12
C HIS A 989 21.01 30.38 9.66
N ASP A 990 20.00 29.49 9.70
CA ASP A 990 18.61 29.84 9.42
C ASP A 990 18.08 30.89 10.40
N CYS A 991 18.35 30.71 11.70
CA CYS A 991 17.93 31.67 12.72
C CYS A 991 18.61 33.03 12.54
N ARG A 992 19.92 33.05 12.26
CA ARG A 992 20.65 34.29 11.95
C ARG A 992 20.08 35.00 10.72
N ALA A 993 19.82 34.28 9.64
CA ALA A 993 19.29 34.84 8.39
C ALA A 993 17.90 35.46 8.59
N TRP A 994 17.00 34.75 9.29
CA TRP A 994 15.66 35.25 9.60
C TRP A 994 15.67 36.42 10.59
N ALA A 995 16.58 36.43 11.57
CA ALA A 995 16.79 37.58 12.44
C ALA A 995 17.29 38.81 11.66
N CYS A 996 18.24 38.63 10.75
CA CYS A 996 18.71 39.69 9.84
C CYS A 996 17.56 40.27 9.00
N ARG A 997 16.73 39.39 8.42
CA ARG A 997 15.55 39.78 7.63
C ARG A 997 14.55 40.60 8.45
N TYR A 998 14.19 40.14 9.65
CA TYR A 998 13.27 40.83 10.54
C TYR A 998 13.76 42.25 10.89
N LEU A 999 15.03 42.37 11.30
CA LEU A 999 15.64 43.65 11.70
C LEU A 999 15.85 44.60 10.51
N THR A 1000 16.13 44.05 9.32
CA THR A 1000 16.24 44.80 8.07
C THR A 1000 14.92 45.48 7.73
N ARG A 1001 13.79 44.75 7.78
CA ARG A 1001 12.46 45.32 7.48
C ARG A 1001 12.10 46.48 8.40
N ARG A 1002 12.51 46.41 9.66
CA ARG A 1002 12.31 47.47 10.66
C ARG A 1002 13.36 48.59 10.63
N ALA A 1003 14.33 48.53 9.71
CA ALA A 1003 15.43 49.50 9.61
C ALA A 1003 16.13 49.73 10.96
N CYS A 1004 16.39 48.66 11.71
CA CYS A 1004 16.94 48.75 13.07
C CYS A 1004 18.40 49.26 13.05
N ALA A 1005 18.60 50.56 13.29
CA ALA A 1005 19.94 51.17 13.34
C ALA A 1005 20.87 50.52 14.40
N ALA A 1006 20.29 49.99 15.49
CA ALA A 1006 21.04 49.34 16.56
C ALA A 1006 21.61 47.96 16.17
N ALA A 1007 21.21 47.38 15.03
CA ALA A 1007 21.75 46.13 14.48
C ALA A 1007 22.97 46.36 13.56
N ARG A 1008 23.30 47.62 13.23
CA ARG A 1008 24.39 47.98 12.30
C ARG A 1008 25.73 47.32 12.63
N PRO A 1009 26.24 47.31 13.88
CA PRO A 1009 27.53 46.67 14.18
C PRO A 1009 27.52 45.15 13.90
N SER A 1010 26.40 44.49 14.20
CA SER A 1010 26.22 43.06 13.94
C SER A 1010 26.09 42.77 12.44
N PHE A 1011 25.40 43.61 11.67
CA PHE A 1011 25.35 43.46 10.21
C PHE A 1011 26.72 43.60 9.56
N LEU A 1012 27.55 44.56 10.00
CA LEU A 1012 28.93 44.70 9.52
C LEU A 1012 29.76 43.43 9.78
N THR A 1013 29.54 42.77 10.91
CA THR A 1013 30.21 41.51 11.25
C THR A 1013 29.69 40.34 10.38
N LEU A 1014 28.37 40.27 10.20
CA LEU A 1014 27.68 39.20 9.47
C LEU A 1014 27.85 39.27 7.94
N LEU A 1015 28.41 40.37 7.40
CA LEU A 1015 28.89 40.40 6.02
C LEU A 1015 29.96 39.33 5.72
N HIS A 1016 30.60 38.80 6.76
CA HIS A 1016 31.59 37.73 6.67
C HIS A 1016 31.08 36.38 7.19
N ASP A 1017 29.76 36.22 7.41
CA ASP A 1017 29.17 34.95 7.83
C ASP A 1017 29.43 33.85 6.78
N PRO A 1018 29.76 32.60 7.17
CA PRO A 1018 29.94 31.51 6.22
C PRO A 1018 28.69 31.24 5.36
N ASP A 1019 27.50 31.52 5.88
CA ASP A 1019 26.24 31.30 5.16
C ASP A 1019 25.91 32.47 4.19
N PRO A 1020 25.66 32.17 2.89
CA PRO A 1020 25.38 33.21 1.89
C PRO A 1020 24.07 33.98 2.14
N TYR A 1021 23.06 33.36 2.73
CA TYR A 1021 21.76 33.99 3.01
C TYR A 1021 21.87 34.99 4.17
N VAL A 1022 22.67 34.68 5.18
CA VAL A 1022 22.99 35.60 6.27
C VAL A 1022 23.71 36.85 5.74
N ARG A 1023 24.72 36.66 4.88
CA ARG A 1023 25.45 37.77 4.24
C ARG A 1023 24.53 38.67 3.42
N GLU A 1024 23.64 38.08 2.63
CA GLU A 1024 22.66 38.80 1.81
C GLU A 1024 21.78 39.73 2.67
N TRP A 1025 21.16 39.19 3.72
CA TRP A 1025 20.26 39.97 4.57
C TRP A 1025 21.01 41.01 5.42
N ALA A 1026 22.25 40.75 5.84
CA ALA A 1026 23.09 41.73 6.49
C ALA A 1026 23.41 42.92 5.56
N ALA A 1027 23.75 42.66 4.29
CA ALA A 1027 24.00 43.69 3.29
C ALA A 1027 22.74 44.53 3.00
N ARG A 1028 21.58 43.88 2.82
CA ARG A 1028 20.29 44.57 2.68
C ARG A 1028 19.93 45.41 3.90
N GLY A 1029 20.24 44.91 5.10
CA GLY A 1029 20.06 45.63 6.36
C GLY A 1029 20.86 46.93 6.41
N LEU A 1030 22.14 46.89 6.05
CA LEU A 1030 23.01 48.07 5.97
C LEU A 1030 22.52 49.06 4.90
N GLY A 1031 22.12 48.57 3.73
CA GLY A 1031 21.53 49.39 2.67
C GLY A 1031 20.26 50.12 3.13
N ARG A 1032 19.39 49.44 3.89
CA ARG A 1032 18.14 50.01 4.41
C ARG A 1032 18.35 50.98 5.59
N ILE A 1033 19.42 50.81 6.37
CA ILE A 1033 19.83 51.80 7.40
C ILE A 1033 20.39 53.07 6.74
N ALA A 1034 20.89 52.97 5.50
CA ALA A 1034 21.30 54.10 4.65
C ALA A 1034 22.37 55.01 5.30
N ASN A 1035 23.35 54.42 6.00
CA ASN A 1035 24.45 55.18 6.59
C ASN A 1035 25.56 55.45 5.55
N PRO A 1036 25.95 56.73 5.31
CA PRO A 1036 26.95 57.08 4.29
C PRO A 1036 28.32 56.40 4.45
N VAL A 1037 28.69 56.02 5.67
CA VAL A 1037 29.99 55.37 5.96
C VAL A 1037 30.00 53.90 5.51
N ASP A 1038 28.84 53.24 5.46
CA ASP A 1038 28.73 51.83 5.07
C ASP A 1038 28.78 51.64 3.54
N VAL A 1039 28.63 52.72 2.78
CA VAL A 1039 28.66 52.73 1.31
C VAL A 1039 30.01 52.23 0.79
N GLN A 1040 31.11 52.60 1.43
CA GLN A 1040 32.44 52.13 1.04
C GLN A 1040 32.64 50.64 1.35
N VAL A 1041 32.14 50.16 2.51
CA VAL A 1041 32.21 48.74 2.90
C VAL A 1041 31.40 47.86 1.95
N LEU A 1042 30.20 48.30 1.59
CA LEU A 1042 29.37 47.63 0.59
C LEU A 1042 29.97 47.69 -0.81
N ALA A 1043 30.68 48.78 -1.16
CA ALA A 1043 31.37 48.92 -2.45
C ALA A 1043 32.62 48.02 -2.55
N ASP A 1044 33.36 47.83 -1.46
CA ASP A 1044 34.52 46.94 -1.42
C ASP A 1044 34.10 45.47 -1.59
N LEU A 1045 32.93 45.08 -1.05
CA LEU A 1045 32.28 43.77 -1.27
C LEU A 1045 31.90 43.49 -2.72
N LEU A 1046 31.64 44.53 -3.52
CA LEU A 1046 31.34 44.40 -4.96
C LEU A 1046 32.59 44.09 -5.80
N GLN A 1047 33.80 44.32 -5.25
CA GLN A 1047 35.07 43.99 -5.92
C GLN A 1047 35.59 42.59 -5.58
N ASP A 1048 34.94 41.86 -4.67
CA ASP A 1048 35.30 40.49 -4.33
C ASP A 1048 34.84 39.50 -5.42
N ALA A 1049 35.64 38.47 -5.71
CA ALA A 1049 35.51 37.58 -6.88
C ALA A 1049 34.19 36.78 -6.95
N THR A 1050 33.37 36.86 -5.90
CA THR A 1050 32.03 36.27 -5.80
C THR A 1050 30.90 37.15 -6.34
N TYR A 1051 31.14 38.39 -6.78
CA TYR A 1051 30.10 39.29 -7.28
C TYR A 1051 29.26 38.70 -8.44
N SER A 1052 29.89 37.92 -9.32
CA SER A 1052 29.21 37.21 -10.42
C SER A 1052 28.30 36.06 -9.97
N SER A 1053 28.36 35.66 -8.71
CA SER A 1053 27.55 34.57 -8.13
C SER A 1053 26.30 35.05 -7.40
N LEU A 1054 26.07 36.37 -7.31
CA LEU A 1054 24.89 36.93 -6.63
C LEU A 1054 23.62 36.87 -7.52
N PRO A 1055 22.44 36.58 -6.93
CA PRO A 1055 21.14 36.61 -7.61
C PRO A 1055 20.88 37.94 -8.32
N ALA A 1056 20.17 37.90 -9.45
CA ALA A 1056 19.93 39.07 -10.30
C ALA A 1056 19.14 40.18 -9.58
N GLU A 1057 18.24 39.81 -8.66
CA GLU A 1057 17.47 40.77 -7.87
C GLU A 1057 18.37 41.58 -6.91
N LEU A 1058 19.38 40.94 -6.32
CA LEU A 1058 20.30 41.61 -5.40
C LEU A 1058 21.22 42.60 -6.14
N ARG A 1059 21.63 42.26 -7.36
CA ARG A 1059 22.39 43.18 -8.22
C ARG A 1059 21.55 44.41 -8.59
N ALA A 1060 20.25 44.23 -8.83
CA ALA A 1060 19.35 45.33 -9.12
C ALA A 1060 19.15 46.30 -7.93
N ASP A 1061 19.11 45.77 -6.70
CA ASP A 1061 18.96 46.58 -5.48
C ASP A 1061 20.25 47.31 -5.06
N LEU A 1062 21.42 46.73 -5.37
CA LEU A 1062 22.73 47.30 -5.03
C LEU A 1062 23.27 48.28 -6.08
N GLU A 1063 22.82 48.17 -7.34
CA GLU A 1063 23.27 49.03 -8.45
C GLU A 1063 23.01 50.54 -8.17
N PRO A 1064 21.86 51.00 -7.64
CA PRO A 1064 21.64 52.41 -7.34
C PRO A 1064 22.59 52.95 -6.27
N LEU A 1065 22.92 52.14 -5.25
CA LEU A 1065 23.87 52.50 -4.18
C LEU A 1065 25.31 52.56 -4.71
N TYR A 1066 25.69 51.62 -5.58
CA TYR A 1066 26.97 51.62 -6.29
C TYR A 1066 27.12 52.85 -7.21
N GLN A 1067 26.06 53.22 -7.93
CA GLN A 1067 26.04 54.41 -8.77
C GLN A 1067 26.08 55.70 -7.93
N ALA A 1068 25.37 55.76 -6.80
CA ALA A 1068 25.42 56.87 -5.85
C ALA A 1068 26.81 57.04 -5.22
N ALA A 1069 27.50 55.94 -4.89
CA ALA A 1069 28.88 55.95 -4.40
C ALA A 1069 29.86 56.49 -5.46
N ARG A 1070 29.70 56.08 -6.73
CA ARG A 1070 30.50 56.60 -7.87
C ARG A 1070 30.25 58.08 -8.13
N GLN A 1071 29.02 58.55 -7.93
CA GLN A 1071 28.66 59.97 -8.09
C GLN A 1071 29.15 60.83 -6.91
N GLY A 1072 29.07 60.32 -5.68
CA GLY A 1072 29.61 60.99 -4.48
C GLY A 1072 31.13 61.16 -4.49
N ALA A 1073 31.86 60.24 -5.14
CA ALA A 1073 33.30 60.37 -5.37
C ALA A 1073 33.67 61.43 -6.44
N ARG A 1074 32.68 61.98 -7.17
CA ARG A 1074 32.85 63.02 -8.20
C ARG A 1074 31.92 64.22 -7.95
N GLY A 1075 32.19 64.96 -6.88
CA GLY A 1075 31.86 66.39 -6.83
C GLY A 1075 30.57 66.78 -6.12
N GLN A 1076 30.69 67.87 -5.37
CA GLN A 1076 29.69 68.54 -4.55
C GLN A 1076 28.44 69.00 -5.34
N GLN A 1077 27.25 68.77 -4.74
CA GLN A 1077 26.13 69.71 -4.50
C GLN A 1077 24.79 68.95 -4.55
N THR A 1078 24.15 68.83 -3.40
CA THR A 1078 22.76 68.40 -3.24
C THR A 1078 21.80 69.49 -3.73
N PRO A 1079 20.66 69.09 -4.32
CA PRO A 1079 19.38 69.57 -3.82
C PRO A 1079 18.46 68.42 -3.43
N ALA A 1080 17.72 68.66 -2.36
CA ALA A 1080 16.78 67.75 -1.73
C ALA A 1080 15.67 67.26 -2.68
N MET A 1081 15.29 65.98 -2.55
CA MET A 1081 13.98 65.48 -2.99
C MET A 1081 13.30 64.70 -1.84
N ALA A 1082 12.03 65.06 -1.66
CA ALA A 1082 11.11 64.65 -0.61
C ALA A 1082 10.65 63.17 -0.74
N PRO A 1083 10.08 62.57 0.32
CA PRO A 1083 9.67 61.17 0.31
C PRO A 1083 8.29 60.99 -0.36
N SER A 1084 8.14 59.95 -1.16
CA SER A 1084 6.83 59.45 -1.60
C SER A 1084 6.72 57.94 -1.37
N SER A 1085 5.77 57.59 -0.48
CA SER A 1085 5.01 56.33 -0.28
C SER A 1085 5.74 55.00 -0.41
#